data_AF-A0A093X9P8-F1
#
_entry.id   AF-A0A093X9P8-F1
#
_cell.length_a   1.000
_cell.length_b   1.000
_cell.length_c   1.000
_cell.angle_alpha   90.00
_cell.angle_beta   90.00
_cell.angle_gamma   90.00
#
_symmetry.space_group_name_H-M   'P 1'
#
loop_
_entity.id
_entity.type
_entity.pdbx_description
1 polymer ?
#
loop_
_entity_poly.entity_id
_entity_poly.type
_entity_poly.pdbx_seq_one_letter_code
_entity_poly.pdbx_strand_id
1 'polypeptide(L)'
;MRATALLSFLSLWAVTESVAIPASDTSNVAGGGISNLLSRAATDPTDFSWVKRWAAVGDSFTAGIGSGTPLGSIFSNGLDPTADWYCARYDQSYPIIVNDALGPSVESFQFTACSGDRTGGIYKQIQDMSGNLDLVIMTAGGNDLCLSSMILKCVFRSFDGEDACDSVLEIAQTNLDTILKPNLVQLMEALNAKMNSNSVVVFNGYAQFFNTQNEDCATEQDWSVYNIFGSTPLPLTVARRKKFNNLVVQINSVIKTVVEETAKNSTYKYTVGFSNWDPWPSSGVNGQFCDPSSTGVYPDDSQPDLQFFKRNTNIPEPTDPGDLKKRAAINASEELPVEVRRRNQQDEIYNSLLYKSQNPQADVKHKLDWRAPAPPLCPGDKDVDIQDPSYTTPNFLGKNFHPNELGHYTIASWSLQTIMDLRAEVLNVAAPSCPAVDKFSCYQKTEGYHRYASAERLNSHLEDFCDKAQEMLTADPTEDNIKIYYDSTTPDEMYFRFVFMANKTTTFDHAECVATMNHIINACDAPDAKNPMGWKFGGEWQRGDRFYQVAPMFVSRPWPVVQKPKGRCTGWYHIAYSSYEIEGAGFSDYDYGGETLKPHIKSCIGSDPSSWKFEYYREPNENGYEWKATFDTPIWVRSRCFRNNKVVQEIGGWTDGCAGND
;
A
#
# COMPACT_ATOMS: atom_id res chain seq x y z
N MET A 1 -11.14 -65.63 11.27
CA MET A 1 -11.14 -65.26 12.70
C MET A 1 -10.63 -63.81 12.74
N ARG A 2 -11.36 -62.79 13.25
CA ARG A 2 -11.65 -62.47 14.68
C ARG A 2 -10.36 -62.49 15.54
N ALA A 3 -10.03 -61.57 16.45
CA ALA A 3 -10.46 -60.19 16.81
C ALA A 3 -9.41 -59.65 17.87
N THR A 4 -9.43 -58.47 18.51
CA THR A 4 -10.39 -57.33 18.61
C THR A 4 -9.67 -56.02 19.02
N ALA A 5 -10.27 -54.89 18.63
CA ALA A 5 -10.25 -53.51 19.16
C ALA A 5 -9.83 -53.20 20.63
N LEU A 6 -9.24 -52.00 20.81
CA LEU A 6 -9.23 -51.06 21.96
C LEU A 6 -8.42 -49.83 21.46
N LEU A 7 -8.87 -48.56 21.35
CA LEU A 7 -10.04 -47.82 21.85
C LEU A 7 -10.13 -47.65 23.37
N SER A 8 -9.52 -46.60 23.92
CA SER A 8 -10.23 -45.39 24.41
C SER A 8 -9.38 -44.47 25.32
N PHE A 9 -9.82 -43.21 25.45
CA PHE A 9 -9.46 -42.20 26.47
C PHE A 9 -8.06 -41.56 26.49
N LEU A 10 -7.99 -40.38 25.87
CA LEU A 10 -7.60 -39.16 26.59
C LEU A 10 -8.33 -37.96 25.95
N SER A 11 -9.17 -37.30 26.75
CA SER A 11 -10.02 -36.17 26.37
C SER A 11 -9.83 -35.03 27.36
N LEU A 12 -10.09 -33.79 26.90
CA LEU A 12 -9.78 -32.52 27.56
C LEU A 12 -8.24 -32.26 27.67
N TRP A 13 -7.70 -31.07 27.40
CA TRP A 13 -8.31 -29.74 27.27
C TRP A 13 -7.86 -29.06 25.97
N ALA A 14 -8.83 -28.51 25.21
CA ALA A 14 -8.57 -27.43 24.26
C ALA A 14 -9.18 -26.16 24.86
N VAL A 15 -8.35 -25.17 25.18
CA VAL A 15 -8.84 -23.86 25.63
C VAL A 15 -9.16 -23.05 24.37
N THR A 16 -10.42 -23.11 23.94
CA THR A 16 -10.94 -22.18 22.94
C THR A 16 -11.29 -20.87 23.65
N GLU A 17 -10.52 -19.81 23.40
CA GLU A 17 -10.97 -18.45 23.70
C GLU A 17 -12.06 -18.07 22.67
N SER A 18 -13.27 -18.55 22.92
CA SER A 18 -14.47 -18.08 22.25
C SER A 18 -14.73 -16.64 22.71
N VAL A 19 -14.37 -15.66 21.88
CA VAL A 19 -14.76 -14.27 22.08
C VAL A 19 -16.29 -14.20 22.07
N ALA A 20 -16.87 -14.05 23.26
CA ALA A 20 -18.29 -13.85 23.42
C ALA A 20 -18.66 -12.46 22.92
N ILE A 21 -19.27 -12.38 21.74
CA ILE A 21 -19.97 -11.17 21.29
C ILE A 21 -21.01 -10.84 22.37
N PRO A 22 -21.00 -9.62 22.96
CA PRO A 22 -22.01 -9.25 23.93
C PRO A 22 -23.38 -9.27 23.24
N ALA A 23 -24.27 -10.14 23.70
CA ALA A 23 -25.65 -10.16 23.25
C ALA A 23 -26.26 -8.77 23.48
N SER A 24 -26.84 -8.19 22.43
CA SER A 24 -27.51 -6.90 22.51
C SER A 24 -28.63 -6.93 23.54
N ASP A 25 -28.73 -5.86 24.34
CA ASP A 25 -29.71 -5.77 25.42
C ASP A 25 -31.14 -5.65 24.84
N THR A 26 -31.85 -6.78 24.78
CA THR A 26 -33.20 -6.88 24.21
C THR A 26 -34.31 -6.37 25.15
N SER A 27 -33.98 -5.67 26.24
CA SER A 27 -34.95 -5.25 27.27
C SER A 27 -36.05 -4.28 26.82
N ASN A 28 -35.97 -3.73 25.58
CA ASN A 28 -36.95 -2.79 25.04
C ASN A 28 -37.75 -3.28 23.79
N VAL A 29 -37.72 -4.57 23.44
CA VAL A 29 -38.55 -5.09 22.32
C VAL A 29 -39.98 -5.38 22.79
N ALA A 30 -40.78 -4.31 22.94
CA ALA A 30 -42.21 -4.41 23.21
C ALA A 30 -42.99 -4.83 21.95
N GLY A 31 -43.27 -6.13 21.81
CA GLY A 31 -44.50 -6.65 21.19
C GLY A 31 -44.86 -6.20 19.76
N GLY A 32 -43.90 -5.87 18.89
CA GLY A 32 -44.15 -5.60 17.47
C GLY A 32 -44.48 -6.88 16.71
N GLY A 33 -45.66 -6.97 16.09
CA GLY A 33 -46.09 -8.15 15.35
C GLY A 33 -45.20 -8.49 14.15
N ILE A 34 -45.14 -9.79 13.80
CA ILE A 34 -44.26 -10.38 12.77
C ILE A 34 -44.32 -9.63 11.42
N SER A 35 -45.47 -9.04 11.07
CA SER A 35 -45.68 -8.19 9.89
C SER A 35 -44.69 -7.03 9.78
N ASN A 36 -44.30 -6.41 10.90
CA ASN A 36 -43.40 -5.25 10.91
C ASN A 36 -41.92 -5.63 10.73
N LEU A 37 -41.54 -6.88 11.00
CA LEU A 37 -40.18 -7.37 10.71
C LEU A 37 -40.00 -7.58 9.20
N LEU A 38 -41.02 -8.18 8.56
CA LEU A 38 -41.02 -8.41 7.11
C LEU A 38 -41.08 -7.10 6.30
N SER A 39 -41.82 -6.08 6.76
CA SER A 39 -41.84 -4.78 6.07
C SER A 39 -40.55 -3.98 6.27
N ARG A 40 -39.85 -4.17 7.39
CA ARG A 40 -38.60 -3.46 7.70
C ARG A 40 -37.42 -4.01 6.88
N ALA A 41 -37.32 -5.33 6.75
CA ALA A 41 -36.32 -6.00 5.92
C ALA A 41 -36.40 -5.56 4.45
N ALA A 42 -37.61 -5.46 3.88
CA ALA A 42 -37.82 -5.03 2.49
C ALA A 42 -37.34 -3.60 2.17
N THR A 43 -37.08 -2.78 3.19
CA THR A 43 -36.62 -1.37 3.09
C THR A 43 -35.23 -1.15 3.66
N ASP A 44 -34.56 -2.19 4.15
CA ASP A 44 -33.23 -2.09 4.74
C ASP A 44 -32.15 -2.28 3.64
N PRO A 45 -31.30 -1.28 3.35
CA PRO A 45 -30.24 -1.43 2.36
C PRO A 45 -29.13 -2.39 2.81
N THR A 46 -29.06 -2.75 4.10
CA THR A 46 -28.11 -3.72 4.66
C THR A 46 -28.63 -5.16 4.60
N ASP A 47 -29.91 -5.39 4.28
CA ASP A 47 -30.44 -6.71 3.98
C ASP A 47 -30.12 -7.09 2.52
N PHE A 48 -29.28 -8.09 2.31
CA PHE A 48 -28.94 -8.62 0.99
C PHE A 48 -29.95 -9.64 0.45
N SER A 49 -31.06 -9.91 1.14
CA SER A 49 -32.04 -10.94 0.76
C SER A 49 -32.69 -10.75 -0.62
N TRP A 50 -32.61 -9.53 -1.17
CA TRP A 50 -33.09 -9.17 -2.50
C TRP A 50 -32.20 -9.69 -3.64
N VAL A 51 -30.94 -10.06 -3.37
CA VAL A 51 -30.04 -10.63 -4.39
C VAL A 51 -30.33 -12.13 -4.52
N LYS A 52 -31.09 -12.52 -5.56
CA LYS A 52 -31.36 -13.93 -5.88
C LYS A 52 -30.42 -14.46 -6.94
N ARG A 53 -30.19 -13.65 -7.97
CA ARG A 53 -29.46 -14.04 -9.17
C ARG A 53 -28.39 -13.00 -9.46
N TRP A 54 -27.13 -13.41 -9.44
CA TRP A 54 -26.04 -12.45 -9.61
C TRP A 54 -24.83 -13.04 -10.35
N ALA A 55 -23.95 -12.17 -10.83
CA ALA A 55 -22.76 -12.57 -11.56
C ALA A 55 -21.51 -11.75 -11.19
N ALA A 56 -20.35 -12.40 -11.30
CA ALA A 56 -19.05 -11.78 -11.22
C ALA A 56 -18.32 -11.96 -12.57
N VAL A 57 -18.19 -10.86 -13.30
CA VAL A 57 -17.53 -10.77 -14.61
C VAL A 57 -16.27 -9.92 -14.46
N GLY A 58 -15.30 -10.05 -15.35
CA GLY A 58 -14.11 -9.20 -15.33
C GLY A 58 -12.81 -9.92 -15.64
N ASP A 59 -11.73 -9.25 -15.25
CA ASP A 59 -10.35 -9.70 -15.43
C ASP A 59 -9.80 -10.53 -14.25
N SER A 60 -8.48 -10.61 -14.15
CA SER A 60 -7.75 -11.34 -13.11
C SER A 60 -7.96 -10.79 -11.68
N PHE A 61 -8.34 -9.52 -11.50
CA PHE A 61 -8.71 -8.99 -10.18
C PHE A 61 -10.07 -9.52 -9.73
N THR A 62 -10.99 -9.81 -10.67
CA THR A 62 -12.25 -10.50 -10.32
C THR A 62 -12.05 -12.01 -10.19
N ALA A 63 -11.20 -12.64 -11.01
CA ALA A 63 -10.87 -14.06 -10.86
C ALA A 63 -10.09 -14.37 -9.56
N GLY A 64 -9.27 -13.43 -9.10
CA GLY A 64 -8.48 -13.52 -7.86
C GLY A 64 -7.28 -14.46 -7.94
N ILE A 65 -6.55 -14.40 -9.06
CA ILE A 65 -5.40 -15.27 -9.34
C ILE A 65 -4.40 -15.31 -8.17
N GLY A 66 -4.33 -16.45 -7.50
CA GLY A 66 -3.36 -16.75 -6.44
C GLY A 66 -3.85 -16.53 -5.01
N SER A 67 -5.06 -16.01 -4.80
CA SER A 67 -5.67 -15.76 -3.48
C SER A 67 -6.31 -17.04 -2.93
N GLY A 68 -5.65 -17.73 -2.01
CA GLY A 68 -6.10 -19.03 -1.52
C GLY A 68 -5.89 -20.19 -2.52
N THR A 69 -6.90 -21.03 -2.71
CA THR A 69 -6.87 -22.26 -3.53
C THR A 69 -7.48 -22.02 -4.92
N PRO A 70 -6.87 -22.50 -6.02
CA PRO A 70 -7.50 -22.44 -7.34
C PRO A 70 -8.77 -23.31 -7.37
N LEU A 71 -9.82 -22.76 -7.98
CA LEU A 71 -11.04 -23.49 -8.28
C LEU A 71 -10.80 -24.43 -9.48
N GLY A 72 -11.27 -25.67 -9.35
CA GLY A 72 -11.03 -26.72 -10.35
C GLY A 72 -9.61 -27.29 -10.32
N SER A 73 -9.22 -27.97 -11.40
CA SER A 73 -7.90 -28.59 -11.53
C SER A 73 -7.52 -28.75 -13.00
N ILE A 74 -6.22 -28.72 -13.31
CA ILE A 74 -5.73 -28.99 -14.66
C ILE A 74 -6.18 -30.37 -15.20
N PHE A 75 -6.35 -31.34 -14.30
CA PHE A 75 -6.81 -32.69 -14.62
C PHE A 75 -8.35 -32.81 -14.78
N SER A 76 -9.08 -31.74 -14.49
CA SER A 76 -10.56 -31.69 -14.49
C SER A 76 -11.03 -30.61 -15.46
N ASN A 77 -10.86 -30.87 -16.76
CA ASN A 77 -11.20 -29.95 -17.86
C ASN A 77 -10.44 -28.61 -17.86
N GLY A 78 -9.25 -28.52 -17.24
CA GLY A 78 -8.48 -27.26 -17.18
C GLY A 78 -7.92 -26.71 -18.52
N LEU A 79 -8.29 -27.33 -19.65
CA LEU A 79 -8.04 -26.82 -21.01
C LEU A 79 -9.31 -26.27 -21.69
N ASP A 80 -10.47 -26.37 -21.04
CA ASP A 80 -11.68 -25.68 -21.48
C ASP A 80 -11.52 -24.17 -21.19
N PRO A 81 -11.65 -23.29 -22.19
CA PRO A 81 -11.44 -21.85 -22.05
C PRO A 81 -12.46 -21.15 -21.13
N THR A 82 -13.47 -21.86 -20.64
CA THR A 82 -14.48 -21.35 -19.69
C THR A 82 -14.31 -21.91 -18.27
N ALA A 83 -13.49 -22.96 -18.09
CA ALA A 83 -13.29 -23.63 -16.82
C ALA A 83 -12.49 -22.79 -15.82
N ASP A 84 -12.79 -22.99 -14.53
CA ASP A 84 -12.23 -22.20 -13.43
C ASP A 84 -10.70 -22.22 -13.38
N TRP A 85 -10.09 -23.38 -13.67
CA TRP A 85 -8.65 -23.54 -13.73
C TRP A 85 -8.00 -22.73 -14.86
N TYR A 86 -8.61 -22.73 -16.05
CA TYR A 86 -8.11 -21.97 -17.20
C TYR A 86 -8.19 -20.46 -16.93
N CYS A 87 -9.32 -20.01 -16.39
CA CYS A 87 -9.53 -18.62 -16.01
C CYS A 87 -8.79 -18.18 -14.74
N ALA A 88 -8.09 -19.10 -14.07
CA ALA A 88 -7.40 -18.92 -12.81
C ALA A 88 -8.30 -18.24 -11.75
N ARG A 89 -9.51 -18.80 -11.55
CA ARG A 89 -10.44 -18.40 -10.48
C ARG A 89 -10.03 -19.06 -9.16
N TYR A 90 -10.16 -18.35 -8.03
CA TYR A 90 -9.75 -18.85 -6.71
C TYR A 90 -10.82 -18.69 -5.63
N ASP A 91 -10.74 -19.51 -4.58
CA ASP A 91 -11.69 -19.59 -3.47
C ASP A 91 -11.65 -18.41 -2.48
N GLN A 92 -10.56 -17.63 -2.43
CA GLN A 92 -10.48 -16.38 -1.66
C GLN A 92 -10.45 -15.14 -2.56
N SER A 93 -11.05 -15.24 -3.75
CA SER A 93 -11.32 -14.08 -4.61
C SER A 93 -12.46 -13.23 -4.04
N TYR A 94 -12.44 -11.92 -4.30
CA TYR A 94 -13.45 -11.00 -3.74
C TYR A 94 -14.90 -11.39 -4.08
N PRO A 95 -15.23 -12.00 -5.25
CA PRO A 95 -16.58 -12.48 -5.51
C PRO A 95 -17.02 -13.64 -4.62
N ILE A 96 -16.13 -14.55 -4.20
CA ILE A 96 -16.49 -15.61 -3.26
C ILE A 96 -16.79 -15.01 -1.88
N ILE A 97 -15.96 -14.07 -1.42
CA ILE A 97 -16.17 -13.36 -0.15
C ILE A 97 -17.50 -12.58 -0.16
N VAL A 98 -17.83 -11.92 -1.28
CA VAL A 98 -19.13 -11.28 -1.48
C VAL A 98 -20.27 -12.30 -1.50
N ASN A 99 -20.11 -13.45 -2.19
CA ASN A 99 -21.12 -14.51 -2.21
C ASN A 99 -21.53 -14.97 -0.80
N ASP A 100 -20.53 -15.21 0.05
CA ASP A 100 -20.74 -15.70 1.41
C ASP A 100 -21.41 -14.63 2.28
N ALA A 101 -21.11 -13.35 2.06
CA ALA A 101 -21.76 -12.21 2.72
C ALA A 101 -23.21 -11.97 2.25
N LEU A 102 -23.53 -12.23 0.98
CA LEU A 102 -24.91 -12.20 0.45
C LEU A 102 -25.77 -13.33 1.04
N GLY A 103 -25.14 -14.45 1.42
CA GLY A 103 -25.75 -15.51 2.22
C GLY A 103 -26.77 -16.38 1.48
N PRO A 104 -27.61 -17.15 2.22
CA PRO A 104 -28.43 -18.23 1.68
C PRO A 104 -29.63 -17.78 0.82
N SER A 105 -29.82 -16.48 0.64
CA SER A 105 -30.80 -15.90 -0.29
C SER A 105 -30.43 -16.06 -1.76
N VAL A 106 -29.15 -16.30 -2.07
CA VAL A 106 -28.65 -16.49 -3.42
C VAL A 106 -29.14 -17.82 -3.99
N GLU A 107 -29.93 -17.75 -5.05
CA GLU A 107 -30.43 -18.90 -5.82
C GLU A 107 -29.49 -19.28 -6.97
N SER A 108 -28.74 -18.30 -7.50
CA SER A 108 -27.85 -18.50 -8.65
C SER A 108 -26.72 -17.48 -8.63
N PHE A 109 -25.48 -17.97 -8.55
CA PHE A 109 -24.26 -17.20 -8.73
C PHE A 109 -23.55 -17.65 -10.01
N GLN A 110 -23.14 -16.71 -10.86
CA GLN A 110 -22.38 -16.96 -12.09
C GLN A 110 -21.00 -16.31 -12.00
N PHE A 111 -19.96 -17.11 -11.78
CA PHE A 111 -18.58 -16.63 -11.75
C PHE A 111 -17.93 -16.87 -13.13
N THR A 112 -17.88 -15.85 -13.98
CA THR A 112 -17.39 -15.98 -15.36
C THR A 112 -16.11 -15.19 -15.65
N ALA A 113 -15.67 -14.33 -14.72
CA ALA A 113 -14.40 -13.60 -14.80
C ALA A 113 -13.21 -14.50 -15.20
N CYS A 114 -12.24 -13.94 -15.93
CA CYS A 114 -11.15 -14.72 -16.51
C CYS A 114 -9.84 -13.92 -16.50
N SER A 115 -8.78 -14.53 -16.02
CA SER A 115 -7.46 -13.89 -15.97
C SER A 115 -6.93 -13.61 -17.37
N GLY A 116 -6.49 -12.36 -17.60
CA GLY A 116 -6.01 -11.88 -18.89
C GLY A 116 -7.10 -11.38 -19.85
N ASP A 117 -8.39 -11.52 -19.54
CA ASP A 117 -9.45 -10.95 -20.37
C ASP A 117 -9.40 -9.41 -20.36
N ARG A 118 -9.54 -8.85 -21.57
CA ARG A 118 -9.72 -7.41 -21.86
C ARG A 118 -11.21 -7.09 -21.95
N THR A 119 -11.57 -5.82 -22.13
CA THR A 119 -12.98 -5.42 -22.36
C THR A 119 -13.71 -6.29 -23.39
N GLY A 120 -13.08 -6.67 -24.51
CA GLY A 120 -13.67 -7.57 -25.51
C GLY A 120 -13.98 -8.98 -25.00
N GLY A 121 -13.14 -9.52 -24.11
CA GLY A 121 -13.39 -10.80 -23.42
C GLY A 121 -14.51 -10.68 -22.39
N ILE A 122 -14.50 -9.60 -21.60
CA ILE A 122 -15.51 -9.31 -20.57
C ILE A 122 -16.89 -9.06 -21.21
N TYR A 123 -16.94 -8.39 -22.36
CA TYR A 123 -18.16 -8.25 -23.17
C TYR A 123 -18.74 -9.60 -23.56
N LYS A 124 -17.90 -10.55 -23.97
CA LYS A 124 -18.31 -11.94 -24.25
C LYS A 124 -18.78 -12.65 -22.97
N GLN A 125 -18.12 -12.49 -21.82
CA GLN A 125 -18.61 -13.03 -20.53
C GLN A 125 -20.04 -12.53 -20.23
N ILE A 126 -20.32 -11.23 -20.47
CA ILE A 126 -21.64 -10.61 -20.30
C ILE A 126 -22.65 -11.14 -21.34
N GLN A 127 -22.23 -11.37 -22.59
CA GLN A 127 -23.09 -11.97 -23.63
C GLN A 127 -23.44 -13.43 -23.34
N ASP A 128 -22.50 -14.23 -22.83
CA ASP A 128 -22.67 -15.66 -22.61
C ASP A 128 -23.39 -15.98 -21.27
N MET A 129 -23.36 -15.09 -20.26
CA MET A 129 -24.04 -15.32 -18.97
C MET A 129 -25.59 -15.28 -19.05
N SER A 130 -26.26 -15.99 -18.15
CA SER A 130 -27.72 -15.94 -18.00
C SER A 130 -28.18 -14.59 -17.46
N GLY A 131 -29.28 -14.06 -18.02
CA GLY A 131 -29.88 -12.81 -17.56
C GLY A 131 -30.83 -12.96 -16.36
N ASN A 132 -31.67 -11.94 -16.18
CA ASN A 132 -32.51 -11.69 -15.02
C ASN A 132 -31.66 -11.60 -13.74
N LEU A 133 -30.70 -10.67 -13.75
CA LEU A 133 -29.74 -10.45 -12.66
C LEU A 133 -30.14 -9.28 -11.78
N ASP A 134 -29.97 -9.48 -10.48
CA ASP A 134 -30.20 -8.49 -9.43
C ASP A 134 -28.89 -7.75 -9.08
N LEU A 135 -27.76 -8.43 -9.18
CA LEU A 135 -26.44 -7.86 -8.91
C LEU A 135 -25.41 -8.29 -9.96
N VAL A 136 -24.54 -7.38 -10.38
CA VAL A 136 -23.27 -7.70 -11.05
C VAL A 136 -22.14 -6.92 -10.40
N ILE A 137 -21.00 -7.57 -10.15
CA ILE A 137 -19.77 -6.91 -9.70
C ILE A 137 -18.62 -7.23 -10.67
N MET A 138 -17.72 -6.27 -10.92
CA MET A 138 -16.62 -6.47 -11.86
C MET A 138 -15.42 -5.53 -11.70
N THR A 139 -14.28 -5.96 -12.24
CA THR A 139 -13.11 -5.17 -12.63
C THR A 139 -12.89 -5.29 -14.15
N ALA A 140 -12.57 -4.19 -14.83
CA ALA A 140 -12.31 -4.17 -16.27
C ALA A 140 -11.43 -2.98 -16.70
N GLY A 141 -10.59 -3.19 -17.72
CA GLY A 141 -9.81 -2.15 -18.40
C GLY A 141 -8.30 -2.20 -18.16
N GLY A 142 -7.80 -2.81 -17.07
CA GLY A 142 -6.37 -2.88 -16.78
C GLY A 142 -5.56 -3.61 -17.88
N ASN A 143 -6.14 -4.68 -18.45
CA ASN A 143 -5.53 -5.42 -19.56
C ASN A 143 -5.59 -4.66 -20.90
N ASP A 144 -6.53 -3.73 -21.07
CA ASP A 144 -6.65 -2.86 -22.24
C ASP A 144 -5.53 -1.78 -22.25
N LEU A 145 -4.98 -1.44 -21.08
CA LEU A 145 -3.79 -0.59 -20.93
C LEU A 145 -2.47 -1.38 -20.97
N CYS A 146 -2.50 -2.64 -21.41
CA CYS A 146 -1.32 -3.51 -21.54
C CYS A 146 -0.52 -3.69 -20.22
N LEU A 147 -1.19 -3.60 -19.05
CA LEU A 147 -0.57 -3.63 -17.72
C LEU A 147 0.38 -4.83 -17.51
N SER A 148 0.00 -6.02 -17.98
CA SER A 148 0.85 -7.22 -17.92
C SER A 148 2.18 -7.04 -18.69
N SER A 149 2.13 -6.43 -19.89
CA SER A 149 3.32 -6.13 -20.70
C SER A 149 4.16 -5.02 -20.09
N MET A 150 3.53 -4.05 -19.40
CA MET A 150 4.22 -2.97 -18.68
C MET A 150 4.97 -3.51 -17.46
N ILE A 151 4.34 -4.34 -16.61
CA ILE A 151 5.00 -5.01 -15.49
C ILE A 151 6.16 -5.88 -16.00
N LEU A 152 5.94 -6.62 -17.09
CA LEU A 152 6.99 -7.45 -17.68
C LEU A 152 8.20 -6.61 -18.13
N LYS A 153 8.00 -5.61 -19.00
CA LYS A 153 9.12 -4.86 -19.59
C LYS A 153 9.74 -3.81 -18.67
N CYS A 154 8.97 -3.21 -17.78
CA CYS A 154 9.47 -2.14 -16.92
C CYS A 154 9.97 -2.60 -15.55
N VAL A 155 9.51 -3.78 -15.07
CA VAL A 155 9.82 -4.27 -13.72
C VAL A 155 10.58 -5.60 -13.77
N PHE A 156 9.99 -6.64 -14.36
CA PHE A 156 10.51 -8.02 -14.27
C PHE A 156 11.61 -8.38 -15.27
N ARG A 157 11.59 -7.78 -16.47
CA ARG A 157 12.50 -8.01 -17.59
C ARG A 157 13.04 -6.69 -18.15
N SER A 158 13.36 -5.78 -17.25
CA SER A 158 13.81 -4.42 -17.55
C SER A 158 15.17 -4.31 -18.25
N PHE A 159 15.80 -5.45 -18.57
CA PHE A 159 16.99 -5.52 -19.43
C PHE A 159 16.73 -5.15 -20.90
N ASP A 160 15.47 -5.07 -21.34
CA ASP A 160 15.11 -4.57 -22.68
C ASP A 160 15.37 -3.04 -22.82
N GLY A 161 15.66 -2.33 -21.71
CA GLY A 161 16.02 -0.92 -21.67
C GLY A 161 14.84 0.05 -21.52
N GLU A 162 15.14 1.34 -21.30
CA GLU A 162 14.12 2.37 -21.05
C GLU A 162 13.14 2.50 -22.22
N ASP A 163 13.63 2.55 -23.46
CA ASP A 163 12.82 2.62 -24.70
C ASP A 163 11.75 1.51 -24.77
N ALA A 164 12.07 0.30 -24.29
CA ALA A 164 11.15 -0.83 -24.29
C ALA A 164 10.05 -0.70 -23.22
N CYS A 165 10.33 0.02 -22.13
CA CYS A 165 9.35 0.40 -21.12
C CYS A 165 8.49 1.58 -21.60
N ASP A 166 9.11 2.65 -22.10
CA ASP A 166 8.42 3.85 -22.55
C ASP A 166 7.51 3.61 -23.75
N SER A 167 7.91 2.78 -24.72
CA SER A 167 7.03 2.38 -25.83
C SER A 167 5.77 1.62 -25.38
N VAL A 168 5.78 0.94 -24.23
CA VAL A 168 4.56 0.33 -23.67
C VAL A 168 3.73 1.34 -22.89
N LEU A 169 4.38 2.29 -22.22
CA LEU A 169 3.71 3.39 -21.52
C LEU A 169 2.98 4.33 -22.51
N GLU A 170 3.55 4.58 -23.70
CA GLU A 170 2.91 5.32 -24.79
C GLU A 170 1.66 4.59 -25.34
N ILE A 171 1.72 3.26 -25.51
CA ILE A 171 0.56 2.46 -25.91
C ILE A 171 -0.50 2.49 -24.82
N ALA A 172 -0.12 2.34 -23.54
CA ALA A 172 -1.03 2.42 -22.41
C ALA A 172 -1.77 3.77 -22.38
N GLN A 173 -1.05 4.89 -22.50
CA GLN A 173 -1.67 6.22 -22.55
C GLN A 173 -2.56 6.39 -23.79
N THR A 174 -2.11 5.94 -24.97
CA THR A 174 -2.93 5.99 -26.20
C THR A 174 -4.25 5.23 -26.03
N ASN A 175 -4.22 4.05 -25.42
CA ASN A 175 -5.42 3.24 -25.19
C ASN A 175 -6.35 3.86 -24.15
N LEU A 176 -5.78 4.48 -23.11
CA LEU A 176 -6.52 5.24 -22.10
C LEU A 176 -7.31 6.39 -22.74
N ASP A 177 -6.64 7.16 -23.59
CA ASP A 177 -7.19 8.35 -24.25
C ASP A 177 -8.21 8.01 -25.36
N THR A 178 -8.12 6.83 -25.99
CA THR A 178 -8.86 6.53 -27.23
C THR A 178 -9.85 5.36 -27.18
N ILE A 179 -9.51 4.22 -26.56
CA ILE A 179 -10.34 3.01 -26.63
C ILE A 179 -11.02 2.65 -25.30
N LEU A 180 -10.40 2.98 -24.17
CA LEU A 180 -10.85 2.51 -22.86
C LEU A 180 -12.29 2.98 -22.55
N LYS A 181 -12.55 4.29 -22.64
CA LYS A 181 -13.89 4.85 -22.38
C LYS A 181 -14.99 4.22 -23.27
N PRO A 182 -14.90 4.22 -24.61
CA PRO A 182 -15.95 3.61 -25.45
C PRO A 182 -16.07 2.10 -25.26
N ASN A 183 -14.99 1.39 -24.92
CA ASN A 183 -15.05 -0.04 -24.60
C ASN A 183 -15.81 -0.31 -23.30
N LEU A 184 -15.59 0.48 -22.24
CA LEU A 184 -16.33 0.36 -20.98
C LEU A 184 -17.82 0.69 -21.14
N VAL A 185 -18.19 1.66 -21.98
CA VAL A 185 -19.60 1.96 -22.30
C VAL A 185 -20.29 0.75 -22.94
N GLN A 186 -19.62 0.02 -23.84
CA GLN A 186 -20.19 -1.20 -24.44
C GLN A 186 -20.46 -2.31 -23.40
N LEU A 187 -19.70 -2.37 -22.30
CA LEU A 187 -19.99 -3.27 -21.17
C LEU A 187 -21.28 -2.85 -20.45
N MET A 188 -21.46 -1.55 -20.19
CA MET A 188 -22.69 -1.00 -19.58
C MET A 188 -23.93 -1.31 -20.44
N GLU A 189 -23.83 -1.14 -21.76
CA GLU A 189 -24.89 -1.46 -22.72
C GLU A 189 -25.22 -2.96 -22.74
N ALA A 190 -24.20 -3.83 -22.76
CA ALA A 190 -24.38 -5.28 -22.73
C ALA A 190 -25.05 -5.75 -21.42
N LEU A 191 -24.68 -5.17 -20.28
CA LEU A 191 -25.31 -5.45 -18.99
C LEU A 191 -26.80 -5.08 -18.99
N ASN A 192 -27.23 -4.01 -19.65
CA ASN A 192 -28.63 -3.58 -19.67
C ASN A 192 -29.60 -4.62 -20.27
N ALA A 193 -29.09 -5.53 -21.10
CA ALA A 193 -29.85 -6.66 -21.63
C ALA A 193 -29.99 -7.83 -20.63
N LYS A 194 -29.18 -7.87 -19.57
CA LYS A 194 -29.07 -8.96 -18.59
C LYS A 194 -29.65 -8.60 -17.22
N MET A 195 -29.59 -7.33 -16.84
CA MET A 195 -30.07 -6.81 -15.55
C MET A 195 -31.60 -6.71 -15.46
N ASN A 196 -32.14 -6.99 -14.27
CA ASN A 196 -33.53 -6.69 -13.88
C ASN A 196 -33.72 -5.17 -13.67
N SER A 197 -34.97 -4.71 -13.56
CA SER A 197 -35.24 -3.38 -12.98
C SER A 197 -34.93 -3.37 -11.49
N ASN A 198 -34.49 -2.22 -10.95
CA ASN A 198 -34.14 -2.05 -9.52
C ASN A 198 -32.96 -2.95 -9.06
N SER A 199 -32.12 -3.35 -10.01
CA SER A 199 -30.89 -4.12 -9.80
C SER A 199 -29.68 -3.20 -9.68
N VAL A 200 -28.55 -3.74 -9.23
CA VAL A 200 -27.32 -3.00 -8.94
C VAL A 200 -26.15 -3.52 -9.77
N VAL A 201 -25.30 -2.62 -10.25
CA VAL A 201 -23.99 -2.94 -10.83
C VAL A 201 -22.90 -2.23 -10.03
N VAL A 202 -21.88 -2.96 -9.58
CA VAL A 202 -20.70 -2.40 -8.90
C VAL A 202 -19.47 -2.55 -9.77
N PHE A 203 -18.87 -1.43 -10.14
CA PHE A 203 -17.60 -1.41 -10.83
C PHE A 203 -16.49 -1.13 -9.81
N ASN A 204 -15.65 -2.11 -9.54
CA ASN A 204 -14.47 -1.96 -8.68
C ASN A 204 -13.31 -1.31 -9.46
N GLY A 205 -12.68 -0.31 -8.84
CA GLY A 205 -11.42 0.26 -9.32
C GLY A 205 -10.22 -0.64 -9.08
N TYR A 206 -9.06 -0.17 -9.53
CA TYR A 206 -7.75 -0.71 -9.18
C TYR A 206 -7.12 0.13 -8.06
N ALA A 207 -6.00 -0.31 -7.48
CA ALA A 207 -5.29 0.45 -6.46
C ALA A 207 -3.83 0.69 -6.82
N GLN A 208 -3.29 1.85 -6.44
CA GLN A 208 -1.93 2.28 -6.70
C GLN A 208 -0.92 1.33 -6.06
N PHE A 209 -0.07 0.73 -6.88
CA PHE A 209 0.83 -0.35 -6.44
C PHE A 209 1.97 0.12 -5.53
N PHE A 210 2.40 1.38 -5.62
CA PHE A 210 3.70 1.79 -5.08
C PHE A 210 3.59 2.97 -4.09
N ASN A 211 4.23 2.82 -2.93
CA ASN A 211 4.62 3.95 -2.11
C ASN A 211 5.73 4.75 -2.84
N THR A 212 5.71 6.08 -2.74
CA THR A 212 6.58 7.01 -3.48
C THR A 212 7.41 7.96 -2.60
N GLN A 213 7.57 7.62 -1.31
CA GLN A 213 8.16 8.50 -0.30
C GLN A 213 9.70 8.61 -0.35
N ASN A 214 10.41 7.50 -0.56
CA ASN A 214 11.89 7.44 -0.59
C ASN A 214 12.40 6.58 -1.76
N GLU A 215 13.72 6.52 -1.97
CA GLU A 215 14.36 5.79 -3.07
C GLU A 215 14.84 4.37 -2.71
N ASP A 216 14.56 3.86 -1.52
CA ASP A 216 15.06 2.56 -1.03
C ASP A 216 14.65 1.40 -1.95
N CYS A 217 13.47 1.48 -2.58
CA CYS A 217 13.02 0.49 -3.55
C CYS A 217 13.81 0.49 -4.88
N ALA A 218 14.56 1.56 -5.17
CA ALA A 218 15.47 1.68 -6.30
C ALA A 218 16.92 1.30 -5.94
N THR A 219 17.33 1.44 -4.68
CA THR A 219 18.71 1.23 -4.23
C THR A 219 18.94 -0.06 -3.46
N GLU A 220 17.93 -0.57 -2.76
CA GLU A 220 18.03 -1.72 -1.82
C GLU A 220 17.24 -2.96 -2.26
N GLN A 221 16.45 -2.85 -3.35
CA GLN A 221 15.60 -3.93 -3.86
C GLN A 221 15.87 -4.28 -5.32
N ASP A 222 15.91 -5.57 -5.66
CA ASP A 222 15.98 -6.08 -7.04
C ASP A 222 14.66 -6.76 -7.41
N TRP A 223 13.94 -6.11 -8.32
CA TRP A 223 12.65 -6.57 -8.84
C TRP A 223 12.77 -7.43 -10.10
N SER A 224 13.98 -7.60 -10.66
CA SER A 224 14.20 -8.36 -11.88
C SER A 224 14.06 -9.88 -11.66
N VAL A 225 13.50 -10.58 -12.66
CA VAL A 225 13.19 -12.01 -12.52
C VAL A 225 14.34 -12.91 -12.94
N TYR A 226 15.16 -12.48 -13.91
CA TYR A 226 16.36 -13.20 -14.35
C TYR A 226 17.43 -12.20 -14.82
N ASN A 227 18.54 -12.09 -14.08
CA ASN A 227 19.75 -11.42 -14.58
C ASN A 227 20.51 -12.37 -15.51
N ILE A 228 20.17 -12.36 -16.79
CA ILE A 228 20.82 -13.18 -17.81
C ILE A 228 21.88 -12.33 -18.53
N PHE A 229 23.15 -12.71 -18.40
CA PHE A 229 24.31 -12.11 -19.09
C PHE A 229 24.63 -10.64 -18.79
N GLY A 230 24.41 -10.18 -17.55
CA GLY A 230 25.00 -8.93 -17.05
C GLY A 230 24.32 -7.66 -17.57
N SER A 231 23.02 -7.72 -17.80
CA SER A 231 22.19 -6.54 -18.01
C SER A 231 21.91 -5.81 -16.70
N THR A 232 21.83 -4.49 -16.77
CA THR A 232 21.38 -3.64 -15.64
C THR A 232 19.85 -3.57 -15.68
N PRO A 233 19.13 -4.00 -14.63
CA PRO A 233 17.68 -3.82 -14.56
C PRO A 233 17.34 -2.33 -14.36
N LEU A 234 16.18 -1.90 -14.87
CA LEU A 234 15.68 -0.55 -14.60
C LEU A 234 15.25 -0.45 -13.12
N PRO A 235 15.77 0.53 -12.36
CA PRO A 235 15.39 0.72 -10.97
C PRO A 235 13.96 1.29 -10.84
N LEU A 236 13.26 0.89 -9.78
CA LEU A 236 11.95 1.44 -9.41
C LEU A 236 12.11 2.78 -8.68
N THR A 237 12.62 3.80 -9.38
CA THR A 237 12.75 5.16 -8.83
C THR A 237 11.40 5.73 -8.39
N VAL A 238 11.39 6.73 -7.50
CA VAL A 238 10.18 7.48 -7.12
C VAL A 238 9.49 8.02 -8.37
N ALA A 239 10.25 8.55 -9.33
CA ALA A 239 9.71 9.03 -10.60
C ALA A 239 9.00 7.93 -11.41
N ARG A 240 9.60 6.73 -11.52
CA ARG A 240 9.00 5.59 -12.23
C ARG A 240 7.74 5.08 -11.51
N ARG A 241 7.79 4.99 -10.18
CA ARG A 241 6.63 4.59 -9.35
C ARG A 241 5.47 5.59 -9.46
N LYS A 242 5.76 6.90 -9.46
CA LYS A 242 4.75 7.94 -9.75
C LYS A 242 4.14 7.79 -11.15
N LYS A 243 4.94 7.47 -12.19
CA LYS A 243 4.43 7.20 -13.55
C LYS A 243 3.45 6.02 -13.58
N PHE A 244 3.72 4.94 -12.86
CA PHE A 244 2.78 3.80 -12.74
C PHE A 244 1.53 4.11 -11.93
N ASN A 245 1.66 4.76 -10.78
CA ASN A 245 0.51 5.16 -9.96
C ASN A 245 -0.42 6.11 -10.74
N ASN A 246 0.14 7.06 -11.49
CA ASN A 246 -0.64 7.98 -12.33
C ASN A 246 -1.44 7.25 -13.43
N LEU A 247 -0.99 6.10 -13.93
CA LEU A 247 -1.82 5.28 -14.83
C LEU A 247 -3.01 4.65 -14.09
N VAL A 248 -2.85 4.26 -12.82
CA VAL A 248 -3.95 3.77 -11.96
C VAL A 248 -4.98 4.87 -11.66
N VAL A 249 -4.52 6.07 -11.31
CA VAL A 249 -5.40 7.24 -11.11
C VAL A 249 -6.21 7.53 -12.38
N GLN A 250 -5.56 7.55 -13.54
CA GLN A 250 -6.22 7.84 -14.81
C GLN A 250 -7.25 6.75 -15.21
N ILE A 251 -6.95 5.45 -15.07
CA ILE A 251 -7.95 4.40 -15.35
C ILE A 251 -9.14 4.47 -14.39
N ASN A 252 -8.89 4.68 -13.09
CA ASN A 252 -9.95 4.86 -12.09
C ASN A 252 -10.83 6.08 -12.42
N SER A 253 -10.24 7.18 -12.89
CA SER A 253 -10.96 8.37 -13.35
C SER A 253 -11.85 8.08 -14.58
N VAL A 254 -11.35 7.32 -15.56
CA VAL A 254 -12.14 6.90 -16.74
C VAL A 254 -13.29 5.96 -16.35
N ILE A 255 -13.04 4.98 -15.48
CA ILE A 255 -14.07 4.06 -14.96
C ILE A 255 -15.16 4.85 -14.23
N LYS A 256 -14.77 5.70 -13.27
CA LYS A 256 -15.69 6.57 -12.52
C LYS A 256 -16.52 7.46 -13.44
N THR A 257 -15.91 8.04 -14.47
CA THR A 257 -16.61 8.85 -15.48
C THR A 257 -17.68 8.04 -16.21
N VAL A 258 -17.36 6.82 -16.66
CA VAL A 258 -18.33 5.94 -17.35
C VAL A 258 -19.47 5.52 -16.41
N VAL A 259 -19.16 5.19 -15.16
CA VAL A 259 -20.16 4.87 -14.13
C VAL A 259 -21.10 6.06 -13.89
N GLU A 260 -20.56 7.25 -13.69
CA GLU A 260 -21.37 8.46 -13.46
C GLU A 260 -22.23 8.84 -14.67
N GLU A 261 -21.72 8.71 -15.89
CA GLU A 261 -22.48 8.94 -17.13
C GLU A 261 -23.59 7.90 -17.31
N THR A 262 -23.34 6.65 -16.90
CA THR A 262 -24.31 5.55 -16.94
C THR A 262 -25.43 5.76 -15.90
N ALA A 263 -25.07 6.09 -14.66
CA ALA A 263 -26.03 6.36 -13.58
C ALA A 263 -26.96 7.54 -13.89
N LYS A 264 -26.46 8.57 -14.60
CA LYS A 264 -27.26 9.74 -15.05
C LYS A 264 -28.19 9.41 -16.24
N ASN A 265 -28.04 8.25 -16.89
CA ASN A 265 -28.79 7.89 -18.10
C ASN A 265 -29.93 6.90 -17.79
N SER A 266 -31.16 7.41 -17.78
CA SER A 266 -32.40 6.65 -17.51
C SER A 266 -32.76 5.56 -18.54
N THR A 267 -31.93 5.34 -19.57
CA THR A 267 -32.06 4.20 -20.50
C THR A 267 -31.59 2.88 -19.86
N TYR A 268 -30.77 2.95 -18.80
CA TYR A 268 -30.31 1.79 -18.05
C TYR A 268 -31.34 1.40 -16.98
N LYS A 269 -31.61 0.09 -16.85
CA LYS A 269 -32.59 -0.47 -15.89
C LYS A 269 -32.07 -0.61 -14.46
N TYR A 270 -30.75 -0.47 -14.30
CA TYR A 270 -29.99 -0.77 -13.10
C TYR A 270 -29.35 0.50 -12.56
N THR A 271 -29.14 0.55 -11.24
CA THR A 271 -28.34 1.59 -10.58
C THR A 271 -26.88 1.12 -10.57
N VAL A 272 -25.92 2.02 -10.81
CA VAL A 272 -24.49 1.67 -10.93
C VAL A 272 -23.61 2.60 -10.12
N GLY A 273 -22.59 2.04 -9.47
CA GLY A 273 -21.64 2.79 -8.65
C GLY A 273 -20.21 2.29 -8.78
N PHE A 274 -19.29 3.16 -8.39
CA PHE A 274 -17.85 2.94 -8.44
C PHE A 274 -17.32 2.65 -7.03
N SER A 275 -16.82 1.44 -6.85
CA SER A 275 -16.20 0.98 -5.59
C SER A 275 -14.71 1.31 -5.63
N ASN A 276 -14.31 2.33 -4.86
CA ASN A 276 -12.94 2.85 -4.85
C ASN A 276 -12.15 2.38 -3.62
N TRP A 277 -11.45 1.27 -3.74
CA TRP A 277 -10.56 0.76 -2.68
C TRP A 277 -9.13 1.30 -2.76
N ASP A 278 -8.79 2.09 -3.78
CA ASP A 278 -7.47 2.72 -4.02
C ASP A 278 -6.88 3.44 -2.79
N PRO A 279 -7.67 4.18 -1.97
CA PRO A 279 -7.14 4.83 -0.78
C PRO A 279 -6.76 3.85 0.33
N TRP A 280 -7.23 2.59 0.32
CA TRP A 280 -6.96 1.69 1.44
C TRP A 280 -5.49 1.24 1.52
N PRO A 281 -4.84 0.75 0.43
CA PRO A 281 -3.44 0.37 0.46
C PRO A 281 -2.44 1.49 0.80
N SER A 282 -2.78 2.77 0.57
CA SER A 282 -1.91 3.92 0.89
C SER A 282 -2.30 4.61 2.21
N SER A 283 -3.61 4.76 2.44
CA SER A 283 -4.22 5.67 3.42
C SER A 283 -4.85 4.92 4.60
N GLY A 284 -5.31 3.68 4.40
CA GLY A 284 -5.77 2.79 5.46
C GLY A 284 -4.63 2.05 6.17
N VAL A 285 -3.73 1.44 5.39
CA VAL A 285 -2.63 0.58 5.87
C VAL A 285 -1.31 0.88 5.13
N ASN A 286 -0.20 0.28 5.56
CA ASN A 286 1.05 0.25 4.77
C ASN A 286 0.92 -0.85 3.69
N GLY A 287 -0.01 -0.69 2.76
CA GLY A 287 -0.48 -1.74 1.84
C GLY A 287 0.15 -1.76 0.45
N GLN A 288 1.00 -0.79 0.10
CA GLN A 288 1.67 -0.66 -1.20
C GLN A 288 3.05 -1.31 -1.22
N PHE A 289 3.54 -1.72 -2.40
CA PHE A 289 4.95 -2.03 -2.58
C PHE A 289 5.84 -0.83 -2.26
N CYS A 290 7.13 -1.08 -1.98
CA CYS A 290 8.13 -0.04 -1.77
C CYS A 290 7.84 0.87 -0.55
N ASP A 291 7.11 0.37 0.46
CA ASP A 291 6.93 1.11 1.71
C ASP A 291 8.26 1.19 2.48
N PRO A 292 8.60 2.33 3.13
CA PRO A 292 9.83 2.49 3.92
C PRO A 292 10.00 1.47 5.06
N SER A 293 8.93 0.78 5.49
CA SER A 293 9.02 -0.30 6.47
C SER A 293 9.47 -1.65 5.87
N SER A 294 9.42 -1.84 4.55
CA SER A 294 9.65 -3.14 3.92
C SER A 294 11.14 -3.51 3.82
N THR A 295 11.46 -4.74 4.23
CA THR A 295 12.78 -5.37 4.09
C THR A 295 13.06 -5.91 2.69
N GLY A 296 12.10 -5.78 1.76
CA GLY A 296 12.14 -6.40 0.44
C GLY A 296 11.72 -7.87 0.41
N VAL A 297 11.58 -8.54 1.56
CA VAL A 297 11.13 -9.95 1.63
C VAL A 297 9.64 -10.06 1.24
N TYR A 298 9.14 -11.29 1.08
CA TYR A 298 7.71 -11.57 0.93
C TYR A 298 7.36 -13.01 1.40
N PRO A 299 6.39 -13.19 2.32
CA PRO A 299 5.77 -12.15 3.16
C PRO A 299 6.82 -11.44 4.02
N ASP A 300 6.51 -10.24 4.51
CA ASP A 300 7.45 -9.34 5.20
C ASP A 300 6.87 -8.98 6.57
N ASP A 301 7.50 -9.43 7.66
CA ASP A 301 7.00 -9.21 9.03
C ASP A 301 6.98 -7.71 9.41
N SER A 302 7.80 -6.89 8.75
CA SER A 302 7.79 -5.43 8.90
C SER A 302 6.64 -4.74 8.15
N GLN A 303 6.00 -5.45 7.20
CA GLN A 303 4.91 -4.96 6.37
C GLN A 303 3.76 -6.00 6.25
N PRO A 304 3.10 -6.36 7.38
CA PRO A 304 2.09 -7.43 7.40
C PRO A 304 0.84 -7.10 6.59
N ASP A 305 0.50 -5.81 6.45
CA ASP A 305 -0.72 -5.34 5.78
C ASP A 305 -0.56 -5.10 4.27
N LEU A 306 0.54 -5.54 3.65
CA LEU A 306 0.75 -5.45 2.20
C LEU A 306 -0.46 -6.06 1.47
N GLN A 307 -1.08 -5.34 0.53
CA GLN A 307 -2.37 -5.72 -0.08
C GLN A 307 -2.22 -6.52 -1.40
N PHE A 308 -0.99 -6.76 -1.85
CA PHE A 308 -0.70 -7.36 -3.15
C PHE A 308 0.34 -8.49 -3.05
N PHE A 309 0.31 -9.43 -3.99
CA PHE A 309 1.39 -10.40 -4.16
C PHE A 309 2.63 -9.75 -4.80
N LYS A 310 3.80 -9.97 -4.21
CA LYS A 310 5.12 -9.74 -4.83
C LYS A 310 6.01 -10.98 -4.69
N ARG A 311 7.11 -10.99 -5.43
CA ARG A 311 8.26 -11.87 -5.20
C ARG A 311 9.10 -11.34 -4.04
N ASN A 312 10.05 -12.12 -3.54
CA ASN A 312 11.15 -11.58 -2.76
C ASN A 312 12.01 -10.66 -3.65
N THR A 313 12.28 -9.46 -3.16
CA THR A 313 13.03 -8.38 -3.81
C THR A 313 14.22 -7.91 -2.98
N ASN A 314 14.46 -8.50 -1.80
CA ASN A 314 15.64 -8.21 -0.97
C ASN A 314 16.94 -8.53 -1.72
N ILE A 315 17.90 -7.61 -1.70
CA ILE A 315 19.26 -7.84 -2.21
C ILE A 315 20.09 -8.45 -1.08
N PRO A 316 20.59 -9.70 -1.20
CA PRO A 316 21.46 -10.29 -0.18
C PRO A 316 22.74 -9.45 0.00
N GLU A 317 23.23 -9.31 1.24
CA GLU A 317 24.49 -8.64 1.48
C GLU A 317 25.63 -9.29 0.68
N PRO A 318 26.51 -8.50 0.02
CA PRO A 318 27.61 -9.03 -0.76
C PRO A 318 28.66 -9.67 0.17
N THR A 319 28.72 -11.00 0.17
CA THR A 319 29.69 -11.77 0.98
C THR A 319 31.15 -11.62 0.53
N ASP A 320 31.42 -10.88 -0.55
CA ASP A 320 32.76 -10.62 -1.09
C ASP A 320 32.91 -9.15 -1.59
N PRO A 321 33.94 -8.40 -1.13
CA PRO A 321 34.28 -7.07 -1.66
C PRO A 321 34.48 -6.98 -3.18
N GLY A 322 34.67 -8.10 -3.88
CA GLY A 322 34.75 -8.17 -5.34
C GLY A 322 33.47 -7.74 -6.06
N ASP A 323 32.29 -7.99 -5.50
CA ASP A 323 31.01 -7.67 -6.17
C ASP A 323 30.67 -6.17 -6.13
N LEU A 324 31.12 -5.45 -5.09
CA LEU A 324 31.03 -3.99 -5.04
C LEU A 324 31.80 -3.33 -6.19
N LYS A 325 32.97 -3.88 -6.56
CA LYS A 325 33.76 -3.40 -7.71
C LYS A 325 33.10 -3.74 -9.06
N LYS A 326 32.40 -4.87 -9.18
CA LYS A 326 31.59 -5.17 -10.37
C LYS A 326 30.43 -4.18 -10.53
N ARG A 327 29.66 -3.92 -9.46
CA ARG A 327 28.56 -2.95 -9.49
C ARG A 327 29.04 -1.54 -9.84
N ALA A 328 30.16 -1.09 -9.25
CA ALA A 328 30.75 0.21 -9.59
C ALA A 328 31.28 0.32 -11.03
N ALA A 329 31.76 -0.78 -11.63
CA ALA A 329 32.26 -0.79 -13.00
C ALA A 329 31.15 -0.74 -14.07
N ILE A 330 29.96 -1.26 -13.76
CA ILE A 330 28.81 -1.27 -14.69
C ILE A 330 28.26 0.15 -14.92
N ASN A 331 28.31 1.02 -13.91
CA ASN A 331 27.90 2.42 -14.02
C ASN A 331 28.93 3.31 -14.78
N ALA A 332 30.01 2.73 -15.32
CA ALA A 332 31.15 3.48 -15.86
C ALA A 332 31.50 3.15 -17.33
N SER A 333 30.67 2.38 -18.05
CA SER A 333 30.92 2.05 -19.46
C SER A 333 29.68 2.26 -20.35
N GLU A 334 29.47 3.50 -20.77
CA GLU A 334 28.79 3.77 -22.04
C GLU A 334 29.73 3.46 -23.23
N GLU A 335 29.15 3.40 -24.44
CA GLU A 335 29.77 3.14 -25.74
C GLU A 335 30.25 1.70 -26.05
N LEU A 336 29.41 0.93 -26.75
CA LEU A 336 29.73 0.01 -27.87
C LEU A 336 28.39 -0.49 -28.52
N PRO A 337 28.35 -0.97 -29.79
CA PRO A 337 27.12 -0.89 -30.60
C PRO A 337 25.99 -1.88 -30.24
N VAL A 338 24.87 -1.31 -29.78
CA VAL A 338 23.65 -2.03 -29.32
C VAL A 338 22.91 -2.77 -30.45
N GLU A 339 22.93 -2.23 -31.68
CA GLU A 339 21.96 -2.56 -32.74
C GLU A 339 22.04 -3.99 -33.29
N VAL A 340 23.21 -4.65 -33.25
CA VAL A 340 23.38 -6.04 -33.74
C VAL A 340 22.96 -7.07 -32.68
N ARG A 341 23.14 -6.77 -31.39
CA ARG A 341 22.66 -7.62 -30.28
C ARG A 341 21.13 -7.66 -30.26
N ARG A 342 20.52 -6.48 -30.43
CA ARG A 342 19.08 -6.25 -30.37
C ARG A 342 18.28 -7.18 -31.29
N ARG A 343 18.69 -7.35 -32.56
CA ARG A 343 17.92 -8.15 -33.54
C ARG A 343 17.91 -9.65 -33.23
N ASN A 344 19.08 -10.24 -32.96
CA ASN A 344 19.18 -11.68 -32.76
C ASN A 344 18.50 -12.13 -31.44
N GLN A 345 18.50 -11.29 -30.41
CA GLN A 345 17.77 -11.58 -29.16
C GLN A 345 16.25 -11.45 -29.32
N GLN A 346 15.79 -10.56 -30.20
CA GLN A 346 14.36 -10.33 -30.41
C GLN A 346 13.66 -11.58 -30.96
N ASP A 347 14.28 -12.27 -31.92
CA ASP A 347 13.73 -13.48 -32.56
C ASP A 347 13.74 -14.72 -31.64
N GLU A 348 14.75 -14.91 -30.79
CA GLU A 348 14.80 -16.05 -29.86
C GLU A 348 13.84 -15.85 -28.66
N ILE A 349 13.64 -14.61 -28.21
CA ILE A 349 12.77 -14.28 -27.07
C ILE A 349 11.28 -14.31 -27.47
N TYR A 350 10.94 -13.91 -28.69
CA TYR A 350 9.57 -13.97 -29.23
C TYR A 350 8.98 -15.38 -29.18
N ASN A 351 9.84 -16.39 -29.27
CA ASN A 351 9.50 -17.79 -29.23
C ASN A 351 9.39 -18.38 -27.80
N SER A 352 9.58 -17.57 -26.74
CA SER A 352 9.51 -18.04 -25.34
C SER A 352 8.09 -18.04 -24.75
N LEU A 353 7.78 -19.08 -23.97
CA LEU A 353 6.44 -19.40 -23.43
C LEU A 353 5.79 -18.30 -22.57
N LEU A 354 6.56 -17.35 -22.04
CA LEU A 354 6.07 -16.22 -21.22
C LEU A 354 5.40 -15.11 -22.04
N TYR A 355 5.59 -15.06 -23.37
CA TYR A 355 5.05 -14.00 -24.22
C TYR A 355 3.66 -14.32 -24.79
N LYS A 356 3.21 -15.59 -24.68
CA LYS A 356 2.04 -16.15 -25.37
C LYS A 356 0.81 -16.35 -24.47
N SER A 357 0.66 -15.59 -23.38
CA SER A 357 -0.44 -15.74 -22.41
C SER A 357 -1.78 -15.13 -22.87
N GLN A 358 -2.10 -15.22 -24.17
CA GLN A 358 -3.33 -14.67 -24.75
C GLN A 358 -4.53 -15.60 -24.48
N ASN A 359 -5.74 -15.04 -24.63
CA ASN A 359 -6.98 -15.76 -24.89
C ASN A 359 -7.29 -15.62 -26.39
N PRO A 360 -6.74 -16.47 -27.29
CA PRO A 360 -6.76 -16.21 -28.74
C PRO A 360 -8.18 -16.27 -29.33
N GLN A 361 -9.12 -16.85 -28.59
CA GLN A 361 -10.52 -16.97 -28.99
C GLN A 361 -11.29 -15.64 -28.89
N ALA A 362 -10.83 -14.69 -28.06
CA ALA A 362 -11.44 -13.37 -27.95
C ALA A 362 -11.09 -12.50 -29.18
N ASP A 363 -9.80 -12.36 -29.50
CA ASP A 363 -9.32 -11.55 -30.62
C ASP A 363 -9.79 -12.07 -31.99
N VAL A 364 -9.92 -13.40 -32.14
CA VAL A 364 -10.48 -14.02 -33.36
C VAL A 364 -11.98 -13.80 -33.48
N LYS A 365 -12.74 -13.75 -32.38
CA LYS A 365 -14.19 -13.43 -32.41
C LYS A 365 -14.47 -11.94 -32.63
N HIS A 366 -13.64 -11.03 -32.11
CA HIS A 366 -13.79 -9.58 -32.36
C HIS A 366 -13.81 -9.26 -33.86
N LYS A 367 -13.02 -9.97 -34.68
CA LYS A 367 -13.01 -9.82 -36.15
C LYS A 367 -14.34 -10.18 -36.84
N LEU A 368 -15.33 -10.71 -36.11
CA LEU A 368 -16.62 -11.17 -36.63
C LEU A 368 -17.82 -10.37 -36.09
N ASP A 369 -17.69 -9.61 -35.00
CA ASP A 369 -18.75 -8.74 -34.47
C ASP A 369 -18.25 -7.28 -34.42
N TRP A 370 -18.86 -6.42 -35.25
CA TRP A 370 -18.52 -5.00 -35.33
C TRP A 370 -18.96 -4.18 -34.10
N ARG A 371 -19.73 -4.78 -33.18
CA ARG A 371 -20.19 -4.18 -31.91
C ARG A 371 -19.39 -4.63 -30.69
N ALA A 372 -18.30 -5.37 -30.89
CA ALA A 372 -17.42 -5.77 -29.81
C ALA A 372 -16.41 -4.65 -29.46
N PRO A 373 -15.97 -4.55 -28.20
CA PRO A 373 -14.96 -3.59 -27.77
C PRO A 373 -13.63 -3.69 -28.53
N ALA A 374 -13.09 -2.55 -28.97
CA ALA A 374 -11.92 -2.47 -29.83
C ALA A 374 -10.65 -3.02 -29.16
N PRO A 375 -9.79 -3.77 -29.88
CA PRO A 375 -8.60 -4.39 -29.30
C PRO A 375 -7.50 -3.36 -28.97
N PRO A 376 -6.73 -3.55 -27.88
CA PRO A 376 -5.71 -2.61 -27.43
C PRO A 376 -4.38 -2.65 -28.19
N LEU A 377 -4.17 -3.61 -29.10
CA LEU A 377 -2.96 -3.75 -29.92
C LEU A 377 -1.66 -3.77 -29.09
N CYS A 378 -1.71 -4.40 -27.92
CA CYS A 378 -0.55 -4.56 -27.03
C CYS A 378 0.59 -5.32 -27.72
N PRO A 379 1.84 -5.21 -27.22
CA PRO A 379 2.94 -6.05 -27.67
C PRO A 379 2.57 -7.54 -27.56
N GLY A 380 2.50 -8.22 -28.71
CA GLY A 380 2.06 -9.62 -28.86
C GLY A 380 0.81 -9.79 -29.73
N ASP A 381 -0.02 -8.76 -29.92
CA ASP A 381 -1.33 -8.87 -30.58
C ASP A 381 -1.30 -9.08 -32.11
N LYS A 382 -0.12 -9.11 -32.74
CA LYS A 382 0.03 -9.09 -34.22
C LYS A 382 0.21 -10.46 -34.86
N ASP A 383 0.51 -11.51 -34.09
CA ASP A 383 0.93 -12.81 -34.62
C ASP A 383 -0.20 -13.84 -34.65
N VAL A 384 -1.15 -13.61 -35.56
CA VAL A 384 -2.34 -14.46 -35.75
C VAL A 384 -2.02 -15.86 -36.29
N ASP A 385 -0.82 -16.04 -36.87
CA ASP A 385 -0.40 -17.29 -37.54
C ASP A 385 0.29 -18.31 -36.62
N ILE A 386 0.43 -18.04 -35.31
CA ILE A 386 0.88 -19.04 -34.33
C ILE A 386 -0.25 -19.35 -33.34
N GLN A 387 -1.10 -20.32 -33.70
CA GLN A 387 -1.96 -21.01 -32.73
C GLN A 387 -1.12 -21.91 -31.81
N ASP A 388 -0.38 -21.31 -30.87
CA ASP A 388 0.20 -22.05 -29.74
C ASP A 388 -0.81 -22.11 -28.59
N PRO A 389 -0.78 -23.17 -27.76
CA PRO A 389 -1.72 -23.29 -26.66
C PRO A 389 -1.44 -22.20 -25.63
N SER A 390 -2.51 -21.58 -25.14
CA SER A 390 -2.48 -20.74 -23.94
C SER A 390 -2.07 -21.60 -22.75
N TYR A 391 -0.75 -21.73 -22.55
CA TYR A 391 -0.14 -22.54 -21.50
C TYR A 391 0.79 -21.67 -20.65
N THR A 392 0.11 -20.82 -19.88
CA THR A 392 0.53 -20.36 -18.55
C THR A 392 1.92 -19.72 -18.45
N THR A 393 1.93 -18.39 -18.29
CA THR A 393 2.69 -17.84 -17.15
C THR A 393 2.17 -18.59 -15.91
N PRO A 394 2.98 -19.40 -15.21
CA PRO A 394 2.49 -20.18 -14.08
C PRO A 394 1.83 -19.26 -13.05
N ASN A 395 0.75 -19.70 -12.39
CA ASN A 395 -0.02 -18.82 -11.48
C ASN A 395 0.84 -18.20 -10.37
N PHE A 396 1.96 -18.83 -9.98
CA PHE A 396 2.93 -18.26 -9.03
C PHE A 396 3.70 -17.03 -9.55
N LEU A 397 3.89 -16.91 -10.87
CA LEU A 397 4.38 -15.69 -11.53
C LEU A 397 3.22 -14.75 -11.88
N GLY A 398 2.11 -15.30 -12.40
CA GLY A 398 0.95 -14.54 -12.84
C GLY A 398 0.28 -13.73 -11.73
N LYS A 399 0.30 -14.22 -10.48
CA LYS A 399 -0.31 -13.54 -9.34
C LYS A 399 0.41 -12.26 -8.88
N ASN A 400 1.67 -12.04 -9.24
CA ASN A 400 2.36 -10.82 -8.80
C ASN A 400 1.61 -9.58 -9.33
N PHE A 401 1.63 -8.48 -8.58
CA PHE A 401 0.81 -7.27 -8.83
C PHE A 401 -0.71 -7.47 -8.76
N HIS A 402 -1.21 -8.66 -8.38
CA HIS A 402 -2.63 -8.85 -8.09
C HIS A 402 -2.87 -8.70 -6.58
N PRO A 403 -4.11 -8.38 -6.16
CA PRO A 403 -4.48 -8.37 -4.75
C PRO A 403 -4.18 -9.73 -4.13
N ASN A 404 -3.64 -9.72 -2.91
CA ASN A 404 -3.53 -10.95 -2.13
C ASN A 404 -4.83 -11.21 -1.35
N GLU A 405 -4.81 -12.18 -0.45
CA GLU A 405 -5.95 -12.52 0.40
C GLU A 405 -6.51 -11.29 1.12
N LEU A 406 -5.65 -10.46 1.75
CA LEU A 406 -6.07 -9.20 2.39
C LEU A 406 -6.63 -8.20 1.39
N GLY A 407 -5.98 -8.04 0.22
CA GLY A 407 -6.48 -7.19 -0.87
C GLY A 407 -7.86 -7.61 -1.36
N HIS A 408 -8.16 -8.90 -1.42
CA HIS A 408 -9.50 -9.39 -1.78
C HIS A 408 -10.54 -9.17 -0.68
N TYR A 409 -10.19 -9.30 0.60
CA TYR A 409 -11.06 -8.87 1.71
C TYR A 409 -11.35 -7.36 1.65
N THR A 410 -10.36 -6.55 1.31
CA THR A 410 -10.53 -5.11 1.10
C THR A 410 -11.49 -4.83 -0.04
N ILE A 411 -11.26 -5.37 -1.26
CA ILE A 411 -12.14 -5.16 -2.42
C ILE A 411 -13.57 -5.64 -2.14
N ALA A 412 -13.73 -6.78 -1.44
CA ALA A 412 -15.05 -7.29 -1.04
C ALA A 412 -15.75 -6.32 -0.07
N SER A 413 -15.03 -5.75 0.89
CA SER A 413 -15.58 -4.80 1.87
C SER A 413 -16.09 -3.51 1.19
N TRP A 414 -15.27 -2.92 0.32
CA TRP A 414 -15.67 -1.75 -0.47
C TRP A 414 -16.80 -2.07 -1.46
N SER A 415 -16.79 -3.27 -2.07
CA SER A 415 -17.90 -3.76 -2.89
C SER A 415 -19.20 -3.82 -2.09
N LEU A 416 -19.19 -4.43 -0.90
CA LEU A 416 -20.39 -4.59 -0.07
C LEU A 416 -20.96 -3.25 0.39
N GLN A 417 -20.13 -2.30 0.83
CA GLN A 417 -20.59 -0.93 1.13
C GLN A 417 -21.22 -0.29 -0.12
N THR A 418 -20.57 -0.40 -1.28
CA THR A 418 -21.10 0.16 -2.54
C THR A 418 -22.44 -0.49 -2.93
N ILE A 419 -22.63 -1.79 -2.68
CA ILE A 419 -23.93 -2.47 -2.88
C ILE A 419 -24.99 -1.87 -1.94
N MET A 420 -24.67 -1.64 -0.66
CA MET A 420 -25.60 -1.05 0.31
C MET A 420 -25.98 0.39 -0.08
N ASP A 421 -25.03 1.21 -0.50
CA ASP A 421 -25.25 2.61 -0.90
C ASP A 421 -26.17 2.69 -2.14
N LEU A 422 -25.88 1.89 -3.17
CA LEU A 422 -26.71 1.82 -4.39
C LEU A 422 -28.08 1.20 -4.10
N ARG A 423 -28.16 0.26 -3.15
CA ARG A 423 -29.45 -0.31 -2.72
C ARG A 423 -30.29 0.72 -1.97
N ALA A 424 -29.67 1.60 -1.19
CA ALA A 424 -30.36 2.70 -0.53
C ALA A 424 -30.94 3.71 -1.54
N GLU A 425 -30.21 4.01 -2.62
CA GLU A 425 -30.72 4.81 -3.75
C GLU A 425 -31.93 4.14 -4.41
N VAL A 426 -31.84 2.84 -4.75
CA VAL A 426 -32.95 2.06 -5.33
C VAL A 426 -34.19 2.05 -4.43
N LEU A 427 -34.00 2.00 -3.11
CA LEU A 427 -35.07 2.02 -2.11
C LEU A 427 -35.56 3.45 -1.76
N ASN A 428 -34.88 4.49 -2.26
CA ASN A 428 -35.10 5.90 -1.92
C ASN A 428 -35.05 6.15 -0.39
N VAL A 429 -34.03 5.60 0.27
CA VAL A 429 -33.72 5.79 1.69
C VAL A 429 -32.31 6.35 1.86
N ALA A 430 -31.99 6.86 3.05
CA ALA A 430 -30.62 7.25 3.36
C ALA A 430 -29.68 6.02 3.36
N ALA A 431 -28.52 6.15 2.71
CA ALA A 431 -27.47 5.15 2.75
C ALA A 431 -27.00 4.90 4.19
N PRO A 432 -26.63 3.65 4.55
CA PRO A 432 -26.12 3.33 5.86
C PRO A 432 -24.70 3.90 6.02
N SER A 433 -24.61 5.10 6.59
CA SER A 433 -23.32 5.69 6.94
C SER A 433 -22.81 5.11 8.26
N CYS A 434 -21.51 4.81 8.31
CA CYS A 434 -20.81 4.82 9.58
C CYS A 434 -20.99 6.22 10.19
N PRO A 435 -21.45 6.37 11.44
CA PRO A 435 -21.59 7.69 12.05
C PRO A 435 -20.22 8.37 12.03
N ALA A 436 -20.18 9.63 11.60
CA ALA A 436 -18.95 10.42 11.54
C ALA A 436 -18.26 10.42 12.91
N VAL A 437 -17.20 9.61 13.04
CA VAL A 437 -16.57 9.40 14.34
C VAL A 437 -15.65 10.57 14.62
N ASP A 438 -15.93 11.31 15.69
CA ASP A 438 -14.97 12.20 16.33
C ASP A 438 -14.17 11.37 17.33
N LYS A 439 -13.10 10.73 16.86
CA LYS A 439 -12.29 9.78 17.64
C LYS A 439 -10.87 10.28 17.78
N PHE A 440 -10.50 10.64 19.00
CA PHE A 440 -9.14 10.98 19.39
C PHE A 440 -8.49 9.82 20.15
N SER A 441 -7.30 9.38 19.73
CA SER A 441 -6.53 8.29 20.35
C SER A 441 -5.08 8.75 20.63
N CYS A 442 -4.51 8.38 21.79
CA CYS A 442 -3.09 8.57 22.12
C CYS A 442 -2.36 7.23 22.17
N TYR A 443 -1.18 7.13 21.55
CA TYR A 443 -0.50 5.84 21.36
C TYR A 443 0.22 5.29 22.60
N GLN A 444 0.52 6.11 23.62
CA GLN A 444 1.11 5.64 24.89
C GLN A 444 0.29 4.52 25.58
N LYS A 445 -1.02 4.45 25.32
CA LYS A 445 -1.92 3.44 25.89
C LYS A 445 -1.98 2.14 25.09
N THR A 446 -1.37 2.10 23.92
CA THR A 446 -1.31 0.90 23.06
C THR A 446 -0.28 -0.06 23.62
N GLU A 447 -0.68 -1.31 23.88
CA GLU A 447 0.22 -2.33 24.42
C GLU A 447 1.38 -2.60 23.45
N GLY A 448 2.61 -2.63 23.96
CA GLY A 448 3.83 -2.80 23.17
C GLY A 448 4.33 -1.55 22.42
N TYR A 449 3.62 -0.42 22.47
CA TYR A 449 4.04 0.81 21.78
C TYR A 449 5.04 1.63 22.62
N HIS A 450 6.32 1.60 22.23
CA HIS A 450 7.42 2.26 22.95
C HIS A 450 8.11 3.38 22.16
N ARG A 451 7.56 3.82 21.03
CA ARG A 451 8.13 4.88 20.19
C ARG A 451 7.77 6.24 20.77
N TYR A 452 8.74 7.14 20.88
CA TYR A 452 8.51 8.49 21.38
C TYR A 452 9.52 9.51 20.82
N ALA A 453 9.11 10.78 20.74
CA ALA A 453 9.94 11.90 20.30
C ALA A 453 9.76 13.12 21.23
N SER A 454 10.67 14.10 21.13
CA SER A 454 10.58 15.32 21.92
C SER A 454 9.38 16.19 21.52
N ALA A 455 8.71 16.77 22.51
CA ALA A 455 7.57 17.67 22.26
C ALA A 455 8.00 18.93 21.48
N GLU A 456 9.23 19.40 21.66
CA GLU A 456 9.78 20.57 20.96
C GLU A 456 9.88 20.32 19.45
N ARG A 457 10.47 19.19 19.02
CA ARG A 457 10.61 18.85 17.60
C ARG A 457 9.27 18.62 16.92
N LEU A 458 8.37 17.86 17.56
CA LEU A 458 7.00 17.69 17.06
C LEU A 458 6.28 19.03 16.86
N ASN A 459 6.39 19.96 17.82
CA ASN A 459 5.77 21.27 17.67
C ASN A 459 6.44 22.13 16.58
N SER A 460 7.74 21.97 16.33
CA SER A 460 8.46 22.72 15.28
C SER A 460 8.07 22.36 13.84
N HIS A 461 7.55 21.15 13.61
CA HIS A 461 7.19 20.66 12.27
C HIS A 461 5.70 20.79 11.92
N LEU A 462 4.81 21.09 12.88
CA LEU A 462 3.36 21.02 12.64
C LEU A 462 2.86 22.06 11.62
N GLU A 463 3.45 23.25 11.60
CA GLU A 463 3.03 24.34 10.70
C GLU A 463 3.56 24.07 9.27
N ASP A 464 4.83 23.69 9.15
CA ASP A 464 5.45 23.22 7.90
C ASP A 464 4.70 22.02 7.28
N PHE A 465 4.20 21.09 8.11
CA PHE A 465 3.35 20.00 7.63
C PHE A 465 2.05 20.51 7.00
N CYS A 466 1.35 21.42 7.69
CA CYS A 466 0.08 21.95 7.21
C CYS A 466 0.25 22.86 5.97
N ASP A 467 1.35 23.61 5.88
CA ASP A 467 1.75 24.35 4.68
C ASP A 467 1.97 23.40 3.48
N LYS A 468 2.85 22.41 3.64
CA LYS A 468 3.13 21.41 2.58
C LYS A 468 1.91 20.60 2.18
N ALA A 469 1.05 20.25 3.14
CA ALA A 469 -0.22 19.59 2.87
C ALA A 469 -1.13 20.46 1.98
N GLN A 470 -1.20 21.77 2.24
CA GLN A 470 -1.96 22.71 1.41
C GLN A 470 -1.34 22.87 0.01
N GLU A 471 -0.02 22.96 -0.10
CA GLU A 471 0.68 23.02 -1.39
C GLU A 471 0.43 21.76 -2.22
N MET A 472 0.57 20.57 -1.62
CA MET A 472 0.34 19.28 -2.28
C MET A 472 -1.10 19.15 -2.80
N LEU A 473 -2.11 19.47 -1.98
CA LEU A 473 -3.52 19.43 -2.39
C LEU A 473 -3.91 20.51 -3.42
N THR A 474 -3.14 21.60 -3.50
CA THR A 474 -3.32 22.64 -4.51
C THR A 474 -2.69 22.22 -5.84
N ALA A 475 -1.56 21.51 -5.81
CA ALA A 475 -0.89 20.96 -7.00
C ALA A 475 -1.62 19.74 -7.57
N ASP A 476 -2.10 18.85 -6.70
CA ASP A 476 -2.90 17.68 -7.05
C ASP A 476 -4.19 17.60 -6.20
N PRO A 477 -5.32 18.11 -6.72
CA PRO A 477 -6.62 17.99 -6.05
C PRO A 477 -7.15 16.56 -5.92
N THR A 478 -6.53 15.56 -6.55
CA THR A 478 -6.89 14.15 -6.41
C THR A 478 -6.19 13.46 -5.25
N GLU A 479 -5.11 14.06 -4.72
CA GLU A 479 -4.44 13.57 -3.51
C GLU A 479 -5.44 13.51 -2.33
N ASP A 480 -5.37 12.38 -1.62
CA ASP A 480 -6.22 12.06 -0.48
C ASP A 480 -5.46 11.66 0.78
N ASN A 481 -4.13 11.49 0.71
CA ASN A 481 -3.30 11.04 1.82
C ASN A 481 -1.88 11.62 1.75
N ILE A 482 -1.69 12.66 2.54
CA ILE A 482 -0.40 13.33 2.68
C ILE A 482 0.30 12.73 3.89
N LYS A 483 1.47 12.13 3.66
CA LYS A 483 2.35 11.61 4.72
C LYS A 483 3.75 12.20 4.54
N ILE A 484 4.23 12.97 5.52
CA ILE A 484 5.53 13.65 5.47
C ILE A 484 6.35 13.21 6.68
N TYR A 485 7.62 12.86 6.41
CA TYR A 485 8.59 12.40 7.41
C TYR A 485 9.51 13.55 7.80
N TYR A 486 9.89 13.57 9.08
CA TYR A 486 10.72 14.59 9.70
C TYR A 486 11.80 13.96 10.56
N ASP A 487 12.94 14.64 10.65
CA ASP A 487 14.11 14.25 11.45
C ASP A 487 14.54 12.79 11.20
N SER A 488 14.42 12.36 9.93
CA SER A 488 14.73 10.99 9.51
C SER A 488 16.15 10.57 9.90
N THR A 489 16.32 9.28 10.22
CA THR A 489 17.57 8.69 10.72
C THR A 489 18.05 9.18 12.10
N THR A 490 17.19 9.86 12.87
CA THR A 490 17.48 10.33 14.24
C THR A 490 16.52 9.74 15.30
N PRO A 491 16.85 9.77 16.61
CA PRO A 491 15.95 9.34 17.68
C PRO A 491 14.60 10.08 17.74
N ASP A 492 14.53 11.33 17.27
CA ASP A 492 13.28 12.08 17.13
C ASP A 492 12.58 11.85 15.78
N GLU A 493 13.00 10.87 14.96
CA GLU A 493 12.34 10.54 13.69
C GLU A 493 10.84 10.29 13.85
N MET A 494 10.06 10.95 12.99
CA MET A 494 8.60 11.01 13.08
C MET A 494 7.95 11.18 11.70
N TYR A 495 6.66 10.89 11.60
CA TYR A 495 5.84 11.36 10.47
C TYR A 495 4.55 12.03 10.93
N PHE A 496 4.09 12.96 10.09
CA PHE A 496 2.78 13.60 10.17
C PHE A 496 1.95 13.12 8.98
N ARG A 497 0.65 12.92 9.20
CA ARG A 497 -0.25 12.40 8.16
C ARG A 497 -1.64 13.05 8.21
N PHE A 498 -2.18 13.32 7.04
CA PHE A 498 -3.54 13.79 6.83
C PHE A 498 -4.22 12.95 5.74
N VAL A 499 -5.45 12.48 5.97
CA VAL A 499 -6.22 11.63 5.04
C VAL A 499 -7.68 12.09 4.92
N PHE A 500 -8.24 12.03 3.70
CA PHE A 500 -9.69 12.10 3.46
C PHE A 500 -10.31 10.69 3.46
N MET A 501 -11.09 10.36 4.50
CA MET A 501 -11.63 9.04 4.80
C MET A 501 -12.91 8.69 4.00
N ALA A 502 -12.82 8.76 2.67
CA ALA A 502 -13.88 8.58 1.66
C ALA A 502 -14.87 9.75 1.47
N ASN A 503 -15.31 9.93 0.22
CA ASN A 503 -16.12 11.04 -0.28
C ASN A 503 -15.63 12.43 0.18
N LYS A 504 -14.71 13.03 -0.61
CA LYS A 504 -14.16 14.40 -0.47
C LYS A 504 -15.26 15.47 -0.59
N THR A 505 -16.10 15.54 0.45
CA THR A 505 -17.20 16.50 0.62
C THR A 505 -16.72 17.77 1.31
N THR A 506 -15.61 17.68 2.04
CA THR A 506 -14.96 18.80 2.71
C THR A 506 -13.65 19.20 2.03
N THR A 507 -13.30 20.48 2.15
CA THR A 507 -12.01 21.02 1.70
C THR A 507 -11.01 20.99 2.84
N PHE A 508 -9.72 20.87 2.53
CA PHE A 508 -8.66 21.04 3.53
C PHE A 508 -8.68 22.47 4.08
N ASP A 509 -8.64 22.58 5.41
CA ASP A 509 -8.52 23.83 6.14
C ASP A 509 -7.19 23.81 6.91
N HIS A 510 -6.32 24.76 6.59
CA HIS A 510 -5.00 24.90 7.17
C HIS A 510 -5.06 25.22 8.67
N ALA A 511 -5.95 26.13 9.09
CA ALA A 511 -6.13 26.47 10.49
C ALA A 511 -6.71 25.28 11.28
N GLU A 512 -7.58 24.48 10.67
CA GLU A 512 -8.02 23.22 11.26
C GLU A 512 -6.88 22.20 11.38
N CYS A 513 -6.03 22.07 10.36
CA CYS A 513 -4.85 21.21 10.39
C CYS A 513 -3.92 21.59 11.55
N VAL A 514 -3.52 22.86 11.64
CA VAL A 514 -2.65 23.39 12.70
C VAL A 514 -3.26 23.14 14.08
N ALA A 515 -4.54 23.45 14.27
CA ALA A 515 -5.22 23.24 15.55
C ALA A 515 -5.32 21.75 15.93
N THR A 516 -5.57 20.87 14.96
CA THR A 516 -5.73 19.42 15.19
C THR A 516 -4.39 18.76 15.49
N MET A 517 -3.35 19.05 14.71
CA MET A 517 -2.00 18.52 14.96
C MET A 517 -1.44 19.01 16.29
N ASN A 518 -1.58 20.29 16.61
CA ASN A 518 -1.25 20.84 17.92
C ASN A 518 -2.00 20.14 19.07
N HIS A 519 -3.28 19.79 18.87
CA HIS A 519 -4.03 19.03 19.88
C HIS A 519 -3.49 17.61 20.04
N ILE A 520 -3.20 16.89 18.95
CA ILE A 520 -2.65 15.53 19.01
C ILE A 520 -1.33 15.50 19.79
N ILE A 521 -0.42 16.44 19.50
CA ILE A 521 0.89 16.53 20.17
C ILE A 521 0.73 16.87 21.67
N ASN A 522 -0.12 17.83 22.00
CA ASN A 522 -0.10 18.46 23.32
C ASN A 522 -1.20 18.00 24.29
N ALA A 523 -2.28 17.36 23.81
CA ALA A 523 -3.30 16.72 24.66
C ALA A 523 -2.94 15.28 25.05
N CYS A 524 -2.12 14.60 24.25
CA CYS A 524 -1.48 13.34 24.65
C CYS A 524 -0.27 13.59 25.57
N ASP A 525 0.06 12.60 26.39
CA ASP A 525 1.35 12.45 27.07
C ASP A 525 1.81 13.69 27.82
N ALA A 526 0.98 14.17 28.75
CA ALA A 526 1.36 15.22 29.69
C ALA A 526 2.51 14.74 30.60
N PRO A 527 3.44 15.63 31.01
CA PRO A 527 4.53 15.25 31.91
C PRO A 527 4.02 14.70 33.25
N ASP A 528 4.54 13.55 33.68
CA ASP A 528 4.17 12.90 34.94
C ASP A 528 5.37 12.25 35.64
N ALA A 529 5.13 11.51 36.73
CA ALA A 529 6.20 10.86 37.51
C ALA A 529 6.94 9.70 36.79
N LYS A 530 6.39 9.19 35.67
CA LYS A 530 6.99 8.18 34.79
C LYS A 530 7.46 8.77 33.45
N ASN A 531 6.98 9.95 33.09
CA ASN A 531 7.39 10.72 31.92
C ASN A 531 7.70 12.19 32.31
N PRO A 532 8.70 12.44 33.19
CA PRO A 532 8.98 13.78 33.70
C PRO A 532 9.56 14.73 32.64
N MET A 533 10.08 14.19 31.53
CA MET A 533 10.57 14.97 30.38
C MET A 533 9.48 15.31 29.37
N GLY A 534 8.26 14.79 29.51
CA GLY A 534 7.15 15.11 28.60
C GLY A 534 7.29 14.53 27.19
N TRP A 535 7.97 13.38 27.06
CA TRP A 535 8.08 12.63 25.81
C TRP A 535 6.71 12.35 25.20
N LYS A 536 6.61 12.50 23.88
CA LYS A 536 5.37 12.30 23.14
C LYS A 536 5.42 11.00 22.35
N PHE A 537 4.41 10.17 22.52
CA PHE A 537 4.19 8.92 21.81
C PHE A 537 3.35 9.13 20.54
N GLY A 538 2.76 10.32 20.40
CA GLY A 538 1.89 10.66 19.28
C GLY A 538 0.47 10.12 19.44
N GLY A 539 -0.28 10.23 18.36
CA GLY A 539 -1.69 9.87 18.35
C GLY A 539 -2.35 10.14 17.00
N GLU A 540 -3.67 10.04 17.01
CA GLU A 540 -4.54 10.19 15.86
C GLU A 540 -5.83 10.89 16.26
N TRP A 541 -6.41 11.63 15.32
CA TRP A 541 -7.74 12.19 15.45
C TRP A 541 -8.50 12.04 14.13
N GLN A 542 -9.49 11.15 14.13
CA GLN A 542 -10.54 11.14 13.11
C GLN A 542 -11.57 12.22 13.45
N ARG A 543 -11.82 13.12 12.50
CA ARG A 543 -12.77 14.23 12.58
C ARG A 543 -13.73 14.15 11.39
N GLY A 544 -14.65 13.19 11.45
CA GLY A 544 -15.59 12.91 10.37
C GLY A 544 -14.92 12.25 9.16
N ASP A 545 -14.93 12.95 8.01
CA ASP A 545 -14.28 12.54 6.76
C ASP A 545 -12.78 12.89 6.70
N ARG A 546 -12.21 13.46 7.76
CA ARG A 546 -10.79 13.82 7.85
C ARG A 546 -10.10 13.02 8.95
N PHE A 547 -8.88 12.56 8.70
CA PHE A 547 -8.05 11.86 9.67
C PHE A 547 -6.68 12.51 9.75
N TYR A 548 -6.25 12.81 10.98
CA TYR A 548 -4.97 13.43 11.29
C TYR A 548 -4.16 12.49 12.19
N GLN A 549 -2.86 12.36 11.96
CA GLN A 549 -2.00 11.47 12.73
C GLN A 549 -0.59 12.05 12.87
N VAL A 550 -0.02 11.88 14.06
CA VAL A 550 1.35 12.24 14.40
C VAL A 550 2.00 11.03 15.06
N ALA A 551 3.07 10.50 14.48
CA ALA A 551 3.65 9.23 14.89
C ALA A 551 5.18 9.27 14.93
N PRO A 552 5.81 9.22 16.12
CA PRO A 552 7.21 8.88 16.29
C PRO A 552 7.50 7.48 15.70
N MET A 553 8.66 7.33 15.06
CA MET A 553 9.03 6.11 14.35
C MET A 553 10.16 5.34 15.00
N PHE A 554 11.12 6.02 15.62
CA PHE A 554 12.35 5.38 16.09
C PHE A 554 12.04 4.27 17.11
N VAL A 555 12.35 3.03 16.73
CA VAL A 555 11.89 1.83 17.45
C VAL A 555 12.71 1.57 18.72
N SER A 556 13.99 1.93 18.70
CA SER A 556 14.98 1.52 19.68
C SER A 556 15.38 2.66 20.63
N ARG A 557 14.42 3.39 21.19
CA ARG A 557 14.69 4.37 22.26
C ARG A 557 14.77 3.70 23.64
N PRO A 558 15.47 4.28 24.64
CA PRO A 558 15.55 3.73 25.99
C PRO A 558 14.18 3.48 26.63
N TRP A 559 13.98 2.27 27.17
CA TRP A 559 12.76 1.90 27.89
C TRP A 559 13.06 1.39 29.31
N PRO A 560 12.36 1.86 30.37
CA PRO A 560 11.41 2.98 30.38
C PRO A 560 12.02 4.31 29.89
N VAL A 561 11.16 5.24 29.44
CA VAL A 561 11.58 6.51 28.81
C VAL A 561 12.64 7.27 29.62
N VAL A 562 13.48 8.05 28.93
CA VAL A 562 14.53 8.85 29.58
C VAL A 562 13.91 9.81 30.61
N GLN A 563 14.25 9.62 31.90
CA GLN A 563 13.65 10.37 33.02
C GLN A 563 14.32 11.74 33.26
N LYS A 564 15.53 11.93 32.75
CA LYS A 564 16.27 13.20 32.77
C LYS A 564 17.42 13.11 31.76
N PRO A 565 17.87 14.23 31.18
CA PRO A 565 19.07 14.25 30.35
C PRO A 565 20.25 13.62 31.08
N LYS A 566 20.95 12.70 30.43
CA LYS A 566 22.08 11.95 30.98
C LYS A 566 23.12 11.70 29.91
N GLY A 567 24.39 11.68 30.29
CA GLY A 567 25.48 11.51 29.36
C GLY A 567 26.80 11.23 30.07
N ARG A 568 27.84 11.02 29.26
CA ARG A 568 29.23 10.89 29.68
C ARG A 568 30.09 11.84 28.86
N CYS A 569 31.15 12.38 29.46
CA CYS A 569 32.17 13.07 28.70
C CYS A 569 33.59 12.69 29.16
N THR A 570 34.50 12.48 28.21
CA THR A 570 35.94 12.29 28.46
C THR A 570 36.78 13.16 27.52
N GLY A 571 37.90 13.68 28.03
CA GLY A 571 38.86 14.48 27.26
C GLY A 571 40.29 14.01 27.49
N TRP A 572 41.06 13.93 26.40
CA TRP A 572 42.43 13.41 26.37
C TRP A 572 43.41 14.39 25.72
N TYR A 573 44.54 14.63 26.38
CA TYR A 573 45.58 15.55 25.91
C TYR A 573 46.56 14.89 24.92
N HIS A 574 46.72 15.49 23.73
CA HIS A 574 47.61 15.01 22.66
C HIS A 574 48.71 16.03 22.30
N ILE A 575 49.26 16.73 23.31
CA ILE A 575 50.35 17.72 23.18
C ILE A 575 49.94 19.01 22.44
N ALA A 576 49.50 18.91 21.20
CA ALA A 576 49.12 20.02 20.31
C ALA A 576 47.61 20.28 20.24
N TYR A 577 46.79 19.28 20.58
CA TYR A 577 45.33 19.34 20.59
C TYR A 577 44.77 18.45 21.70
N SER A 578 43.46 18.50 21.90
CA SER A 578 42.72 17.76 22.92
C SER A 578 41.55 17.04 22.26
N SER A 579 41.46 15.71 22.40
CA SER A 579 40.36 14.94 21.83
C SER A 579 39.27 14.68 22.87
N TYR A 580 38.02 14.93 22.50
CA TYR A 580 36.84 14.76 23.34
C TYR A 580 35.91 13.69 22.79
N GLU A 581 35.28 12.97 23.71
CA GLU A 581 34.18 12.03 23.45
C GLU A 581 33.04 12.39 24.40
N ILE A 582 31.87 12.70 23.83
CA ILE A 582 30.62 12.99 24.54
C ILE A 582 29.57 11.99 24.09
N GLU A 583 28.84 11.40 25.03
CA GLU A 583 27.67 10.57 24.77
C GLU A 583 26.48 11.13 25.56
N GLY A 584 25.27 10.98 25.02
CA GLY A 584 24.06 11.53 25.63
C GLY A 584 22.80 10.72 25.34
N ALA A 585 21.76 10.99 26.14
CA ALA A 585 20.38 10.57 25.92
C ALA A 585 19.42 11.65 26.46
N GLY A 586 18.35 11.91 25.71
CA GLY A 586 17.35 12.93 26.00
C GLY A 586 17.81 14.37 25.74
N PHE A 587 18.73 14.60 24.81
CA PHE A 587 19.18 15.93 24.33
C PHE A 587 20.08 15.76 23.10
N SER A 588 20.06 16.68 22.12
CA SER A 588 20.78 16.52 20.82
C SER A 588 20.24 15.37 19.95
N ASP A 589 18.93 15.11 20.04
CA ASP A 589 18.29 13.90 19.52
C ASP A 589 17.81 14.00 18.04
N TYR A 590 18.08 15.11 17.34
CA TYR A 590 17.49 15.41 16.01
C TYR A 590 18.42 16.03 14.95
N ASP A 591 19.65 16.45 15.28
CA ASP A 591 20.45 17.37 14.46
C ASP A 591 21.90 16.92 14.18
N TYR A 592 22.28 15.71 14.59
CA TYR A 592 23.68 15.24 14.60
C TYR A 592 24.64 16.21 15.33
N GLY A 593 24.12 16.92 16.33
CA GLY A 593 24.84 17.96 17.07
C GLY A 593 25.24 19.18 16.22
N GLY A 594 24.69 19.34 15.00
CA GLY A 594 25.04 20.44 14.09
C GLY A 594 24.54 21.82 14.52
N GLU A 595 23.36 21.87 15.14
CA GLU A 595 22.68 23.09 15.63
C GLU A 595 22.79 23.21 17.16
N THR A 596 22.79 22.08 17.86
CA THR A 596 22.85 21.98 19.31
C THR A 596 24.31 21.95 19.80
N LEU A 597 25.00 20.82 19.71
CA LEU A 597 26.27 20.62 20.41
C LEU A 597 27.44 21.44 19.80
N LYS A 598 27.57 21.45 18.48
CA LYS A 598 28.72 22.03 17.76
C LYS A 598 28.80 23.57 17.84
N PRO A 599 27.70 24.35 17.71
CA PRO A 599 27.77 25.81 17.84
C PRO A 599 28.14 26.24 19.26
N HIS A 600 27.67 25.51 20.27
CA HIS A 600 27.99 25.77 21.68
C HIS A 600 29.44 25.40 22.03
N ILE A 601 29.98 24.30 21.48
CA ILE A 601 31.43 24.02 21.50
C ILE A 601 32.20 25.19 20.90
N LYS A 602 31.85 25.59 19.66
CA LYS A 602 32.53 26.67 18.92
C LYS A 602 32.56 27.97 19.71
N SER A 603 31.41 28.39 20.24
CA SER A 603 31.23 29.56 21.09
C SER A 603 32.15 29.53 22.30
N CYS A 604 32.27 28.38 22.97
CA CYS A 604 33.10 28.27 24.16
C CYS A 604 34.61 28.15 23.88
N ILE A 605 35.03 27.41 22.85
CA ILE A 605 36.45 27.22 22.54
C ILE A 605 37.05 28.38 21.72
N GLY A 606 36.21 29.19 21.05
CA GLY A 606 36.63 30.33 20.23
C GLY A 606 37.10 29.97 18.82
N SER A 607 36.89 28.73 18.39
CA SER A 607 37.21 28.19 17.06
C SER A 607 36.24 27.07 16.71
N ASP A 608 36.16 26.66 15.46
CA ASP A 608 35.47 25.40 15.12
C ASP A 608 36.22 24.19 15.71
N PRO A 609 35.52 23.14 16.18
CA PRO A 609 36.15 21.88 16.55
C PRO A 609 36.58 21.11 15.29
N SER A 610 37.78 20.53 15.33
CA SER A 610 38.29 19.66 14.26
C SER A 610 37.86 18.20 14.46
N SER A 611 38.04 17.35 13.45
CA SER A 611 37.75 15.90 13.51
C SER A 611 36.31 15.54 13.93
N TRP A 612 35.36 16.47 13.76
CA TRP A 612 33.97 16.30 14.18
C TRP A 612 33.33 15.05 13.56
N LYS A 613 32.83 14.17 14.43
CA LYS A 613 31.92 13.07 14.09
C LYS A 613 30.79 13.03 15.10
N PHE A 614 29.60 12.69 14.63
CA PHE A 614 28.43 12.45 15.46
C PHE A 614 27.70 11.23 14.88
N GLU A 615 27.30 10.31 15.74
CA GLU A 615 26.57 9.09 15.37
C GLU A 615 25.44 8.83 16.37
N TYR A 616 24.24 8.53 15.86
CA TYR A 616 23.16 7.94 16.64
C TYR A 616 23.37 6.43 16.74
N TYR A 617 23.14 5.86 17.92
CA TYR A 617 23.19 4.41 18.08
C TYR A 617 21.89 3.78 17.59
N ARG A 618 21.99 2.65 16.86
CA ARG A 618 20.82 1.87 16.42
C ARG A 618 20.04 1.28 17.60
N GLU A 619 20.73 0.97 18.69
CA GLU A 619 20.15 0.57 19.97
C GLU A 619 20.89 1.31 21.09
N PRO A 620 20.23 1.67 22.21
CA PRO A 620 20.90 2.39 23.27
C PRO A 620 22.02 1.54 23.88
N ASN A 621 23.16 2.16 24.19
CA ASN A 621 24.28 1.42 24.78
C ASN A 621 23.97 0.90 26.20
N GLU A 622 24.90 0.19 26.84
CA GLU A 622 24.70 -0.38 28.20
C GLU A 622 24.31 0.67 29.28
N ASN A 623 24.64 1.95 29.07
CA ASN A 623 24.27 3.06 29.96
C ASN A 623 22.95 3.74 29.54
N GLY A 624 22.35 3.27 28.44
CA GLY A 624 21.20 3.83 27.76
C GLY A 624 21.46 5.22 27.18
N TYR A 625 22.64 5.45 26.61
CA TYR A 625 22.90 6.62 25.74
C TYR A 625 22.43 6.32 24.32
N GLU A 626 21.97 7.36 23.61
CA GLU A 626 21.33 7.30 22.29
C GLU A 626 22.27 7.78 21.17
N TRP A 627 23.34 8.50 21.50
CA TRP A 627 24.32 9.01 20.53
C TRP A 627 25.71 9.21 21.13
N LYS A 628 26.66 9.42 20.22
CA LYS A 628 28.06 9.75 20.49
C LYS A 628 28.59 10.84 19.56
N ALA A 629 29.32 11.79 20.13
CA ALA A 629 30.06 12.82 19.43
C ALA A 629 31.57 12.71 19.77
N THR A 630 32.43 12.76 18.76
CA THR A 630 33.89 12.82 18.94
C THR A 630 34.48 13.98 18.16
N PHE A 631 35.37 14.75 18.78
CA PHE A 631 35.97 15.93 18.15
C PHE A 631 37.26 16.37 18.84
N ASP A 632 38.07 17.17 18.15
CA ASP A 632 39.30 17.74 18.65
C ASP A 632 39.16 19.26 18.87
N THR A 633 39.84 19.78 19.90
CA THR A 633 39.87 21.21 20.24
C THR A 633 41.30 21.70 20.46
N PRO A 634 41.52 23.04 20.51
CA PRO A 634 42.73 23.59 21.10
C PRO A 634 42.94 23.08 22.54
N ILE A 635 44.19 23.08 22.97
CA ILE A 635 44.60 22.65 24.31
C ILE A 635 44.15 23.64 25.42
N TRP A 636 44.11 23.18 26.67
CA TRP A 636 43.74 23.97 27.88
C TRP A 636 42.29 24.48 27.93
N VAL A 637 41.40 23.98 27.07
CA VAL A 637 39.97 24.39 27.06
C VAL A 637 39.11 23.62 28.06
N ARG A 638 39.58 22.48 28.58
CA ARG A 638 38.80 21.58 29.42
C ARG A 638 38.10 22.27 30.58
N SER A 639 38.87 23.01 31.39
CA SER A 639 38.35 23.63 32.62
C SER A 639 37.32 24.74 32.37
N ARG A 640 37.33 25.37 31.18
CA ARG A 640 36.41 26.48 30.84
C ARG A 640 35.13 26.06 30.11
N CYS A 641 35.15 24.94 29.37
CA CYS A 641 34.03 24.53 28.52
C CYS A 641 33.39 23.19 28.89
N PHE A 642 34.18 22.28 29.46
CA PHE A 642 33.90 20.85 29.40
C PHE A 642 33.83 20.21 30.78
N ARG A 643 34.84 20.44 31.64
CA ARG A 643 34.85 19.97 33.04
C ARG A 643 33.78 20.64 33.92
N ASN A 644 33.39 21.87 33.58
CA ASN A 644 32.31 22.60 34.24
C ASN A 644 30.91 22.27 33.65
N ASN A 645 30.82 21.28 32.75
CA ASN A 645 29.59 20.86 32.06
C ASN A 645 28.91 21.99 31.24
N LYS A 646 29.60 23.14 31.01
CA LYS A 646 29.00 24.36 30.45
C LYS A 646 28.36 24.13 29.08
N VAL A 647 29.14 23.62 28.12
CA VAL A 647 28.66 23.36 26.74
C VAL A 647 27.43 22.46 26.73
N VAL A 648 27.43 21.43 27.58
CA VAL A 648 26.37 20.41 27.60
C VAL A 648 25.12 20.94 28.32
N GLN A 649 25.26 21.77 29.36
CA GLN A 649 24.14 22.46 30.01
C GLN A 649 23.43 23.45 29.08
N GLU A 650 24.17 24.14 28.21
CA GLU A 650 23.58 25.11 27.28
C GLU A 650 22.64 24.44 26.25
N ILE A 651 22.77 23.14 26.02
CA ILE A 651 21.87 22.32 25.16
C ILE A 651 20.92 21.42 25.98
N GLY A 652 20.69 21.74 27.25
CA GLY A 652 19.79 21.00 28.14
C GLY A 652 20.32 19.66 28.67
N GLY A 653 21.55 19.26 28.32
CA GLY A 653 22.15 17.98 28.69
C GLY A 653 22.84 17.96 30.07
N TRP A 654 23.25 16.76 30.49
CA TRP A 654 24.09 16.59 31.68
C TRP A 654 25.11 15.44 31.54
N THR A 655 26.41 15.74 31.69
CA THR A 655 27.50 14.73 31.64
C THR A 655 28.32 14.62 32.94
N ASP A 656 27.95 15.36 33.99
CA ASP A 656 28.76 15.60 35.21
C ASP A 656 30.15 16.24 34.95
N GLY A 657 30.33 16.78 33.74
CA GLY A 657 31.58 17.38 33.29
C GLY A 657 32.61 16.37 32.81
N CYS A 658 33.47 16.80 31.89
CA CYS A 658 34.39 15.90 31.20
C CYS A 658 35.52 15.38 32.12
N ALA A 659 35.59 14.06 32.27
CA ALA A 659 36.68 13.34 32.92
C ALA A 659 37.93 13.29 32.01
N GLY A 660 39.02 12.69 32.50
CA GLY A 660 40.27 12.52 31.75
C GLY A 660 41.39 13.49 32.13
N ASN A 661 42.45 13.51 31.31
CA ASN A 661 43.76 14.11 31.63
C ASN A 661 44.09 15.40 30.85
N ASP A 662 43.12 15.96 30.13
CA ASP A 662 43.22 17.28 29.47
C ASP A 662 43.13 18.49 30.43
#